data_AF-A0A1H4DX77-F1
#
_entry.id   AF-A0A1H4DX77-F1
#
_cell.length_a   1.000
_cell.length_b   1.000
_cell.length_c   1.000
_cell.angle_alpha   90.00
_cell.angle_beta   90.00
_cell.angle_gamma   90.00
#
_symmetry.space_group_name_H-M   'P 1'
#
loop_
_entity.id
_entity.type
_entity.pdbx_description
1 polymer ?
#
loop_
_entity_poly.entity_id
_entity_poly.type
_entity_poly.pdbx_seq_one_letter_code
_entity_poly.pdbx_strand_id
1 'polypeptide(L)'
;MEINEKSFNMTEMDTEERSSLFNLQNILMTFALHWKWFIPSVVVCLLIGFVYWWNQPTTMAVRGKMRLIQQTQDKGNAVSAGLAVLSSLPLGIGNNLSASLGGAQGIDVEKEIILSSDLVTEVVLDLGLYTEYRMGRWGRSYVLYKDQPVTVALDRTHLLWMDRELPLHYHQISLTLSKDSEGYHADIIAGGRSIQKNFKALPDKVMTEVGTLFFSPNQSLTPQQRRAYADGFQMQVTIRPPKTVAAGFIGRMVAEAPTKSSTNMLHITVRDENMMRGIDFITRLVDIYNQQGREDMRDQNRLTDQFVNQRLVKINEELGISDDAYEQSKVKYQITQPAEDAAEAVGKKSQYDQQLIQIGIQLQLHDYMMEFAQNPANIYEVIPVVSGGMGMGGSMGMGSTGGGGQALSRHNTLAFQRKELLKSMSDKAPQVQRVTELIEELRPTLLTELSRTRQAMVIQRQNVEREYQKAMERIGSAPHIERVFTDIERLREIKQGVYLVMLQKREELAMGRVDVTDKGKLIEKAQVVGGSVLPNRNMIMLIALAIGILLPLVLLILFQFLRTKVGMRADIESASRLPILGEVFNVHQEEALRTVRTNLLLRLQPDQKTLLVTSDAVGDGKTYQAIQLAQGLARLDKKVVLVDLDLRHPGIAQALGITAKGGTFSLLSLTSPAAADVQSQLVTVDNIDVLPAGTPSQVHPSDLLSRDSLVQVLTLLKARYDYVVIDGPAMAGNSDTLQIATQADATCFIVKADHTAKAVVKAIDKESRLPHTMFIYNLIDMSKKKNKFLYKQVLMLLSFVLVLSSCSVKKFAYLQGADKIDLNKQSALYDARIMPKDQLNIHVYTINAGAATPFNMGSVNATSSTMGGAANLSTATGNQNYLVSNDGTINFPILGRIKVVGLTKDECEDMILEKIRPYMAESERPIVTVRQANYSITVLGEVGAPGTIQVSREKINIYEALAQAGDLTVYGIRDRVKLIRENANGEREIHMLDLSDANIMNSPYFYMQQNDILYVEPSIVKKQQGNIVTSLVIPLTTSLVSFSALLIAIFK
;
A
#
# COMPACT_ATOMS: atom_id res chain seq x y z
N MET A 1 23.74 -51.29 -32.70
CA MET A 1 23.54 -52.23 -31.58
C MET A 1 23.93 -51.48 -30.32
N GLU A 2 23.01 -50.62 -29.88
CA GLU A 2 23.04 -50.05 -28.54
C GLU A 2 22.40 -51.05 -27.60
N ILE A 3 22.96 -51.18 -26.40
CA ILE A 3 22.33 -51.32 -25.08
C ILE A 3 23.44 -51.85 -24.18
N ASN A 4 24.19 -50.92 -23.59
CA ASN A 4 24.98 -51.22 -22.40
C ASN A 4 25.18 -49.93 -21.60
N GLU A 5 24.13 -49.47 -20.91
CA GLU A 5 24.24 -48.37 -19.94
C GLU A 5 23.10 -48.35 -18.90
N LYS A 6 22.47 -49.50 -18.61
CA LYS A 6 21.30 -49.57 -17.70
C LYS A 6 21.42 -50.47 -16.46
N SER A 7 22.60 -51.01 -16.16
CA SER A 7 22.75 -52.02 -15.09
C SER A 7 23.48 -51.57 -13.83
N PHE A 8 23.67 -50.26 -13.59
CA PHE A 8 24.37 -49.78 -12.38
C PHE A 8 23.60 -48.82 -11.45
N ASN A 9 22.32 -48.52 -11.73
CA ASN A 9 21.51 -47.59 -10.89
C ASN A 9 20.34 -48.25 -10.13
N MET A 10 20.42 -49.55 -9.82
CA MET A 10 19.30 -50.28 -9.17
C MET A 10 19.58 -50.71 -7.72
N THR A 11 20.46 -50.00 -7.01
CA THR A 11 20.77 -50.27 -5.59
C THR A 11 20.64 -49.06 -4.66
N GLU A 12 20.24 -47.88 -5.14
CA GLU A 12 20.03 -46.69 -4.27
C GLU A 12 18.56 -46.25 -4.11
N MET A 13 17.60 -46.88 -4.80
CA MET A 13 16.19 -46.44 -4.80
C MET A 13 15.25 -47.15 -3.80
N ASP A 14 15.70 -48.13 -3.01
CA ASP A 14 14.85 -48.84 -2.04
C ASP A 14 15.06 -48.40 -0.57
N THR A 15 15.83 -47.33 -0.33
CA THR A 15 16.14 -46.84 1.03
C THR A 15 15.40 -45.59 1.47
N GLU A 16 14.63 -44.91 0.61
CA GLU A 16 13.99 -43.62 0.95
C GLU A 16 12.51 -43.67 1.37
N GLU A 17 11.79 -44.78 1.24
CA GLU A 17 10.35 -44.83 1.61
C GLU A 17 10.05 -45.09 3.11
N ARG A 18 11.06 -45.24 3.98
CA ARG A 18 10.82 -45.63 5.39
C ARG A 18 10.69 -44.50 6.42
N SER A 19 10.52 -43.24 6.02
CA SER A 19 10.30 -42.16 6.99
C SER A 19 9.30 -41.08 6.54
N SER A 20 8.04 -41.45 6.31
CA SER A 20 6.95 -40.49 6.49
C SER A 20 6.73 -40.29 7.99
N LEU A 21 7.41 -39.29 8.57
CA LEU A 21 7.31 -38.90 9.99
C LEU A 21 5.88 -38.52 10.45
N PHE A 22 4.91 -38.47 9.52
CA PHE A 22 3.50 -38.29 9.81
C PHE A 22 2.65 -39.26 9.00
N ASN A 23 2.57 -40.51 9.44
CA ASN A 23 1.57 -41.45 8.95
C ASN A 23 0.19 -41.01 9.46
N LEU A 24 -0.49 -40.14 8.71
CA LEU A 24 -1.81 -39.57 9.05
C LEU A 24 -2.84 -40.67 9.35
N GLN A 25 -2.70 -41.82 8.70
CA GLN A 25 -3.49 -43.02 8.93
C GLN A 25 -3.30 -43.60 10.35
N ASN A 26 -2.08 -43.58 10.89
CA ASN A 26 -1.81 -44.04 12.26
C ASN A 26 -2.37 -43.07 13.31
N ILE A 27 -2.35 -41.77 13.02
CA ILE A 27 -2.92 -40.73 13.88
C ILE A 27 -4.44 -40.88 13.97
N LEU A 28 -5.12 -41.03 12.83
CA LEU A 28 -6.57 -41.28 12.77
C LEU A 28 -6.96 -42.60 13.46
N MET A 29 -6.14 -43.64 13.30
CA MET A 29 -6.38 -44.94 13.94
C MET A 29 -6.17 -44.89 15.46
N THR A 30 -5.23 -44.07 15.93
CA THR A 30 -4.99 -43.81 17.37
C THR A 30 -6.15 -43.05 17.99
N PHE A 31 -6.68 -42.04 17.28
CA PHE A 31 -7.87 -41.28 17.67
C PHE A 31 -9.10 -42.18 17.82
N ALA A 32 -9.37 -43.03 16.82
CA ALA A 32 -10.49 -43.97 16.83
C ALA A 32 -10.39 -45.00 17.98
N LEU A 33 -9.18 -45.42 18.35
CA LEU A 33 -8.98 -46.39 19.42
C LEU A 33 -9.22 -45.81 20.82
N HIS A 34 -8.92 -44.53 21.03
CA HIS A 34 -8.86 -43.89 22.34
C HIS A 34 -9.89 -42.77 22.52
N TRP A 35 -10.95 -42.72 21.70
CA TRP A 35 -11.99 -41.68 21.72
C TRP A 35 -12.55 -41.37 23.11
N LYS A 36 -12.60 -42.37 24.01
CA LYS A 36 -13.02 -42.24 25.41
C LYS A 36 -12.18 -41.24 26.23
N TRP A 37 -10.93 -40.98 25.86
CA TRP A 37 -10.05 -39.99 26.51
C TRP A 37 -10.25 -38.57 25.95
N PHE A 38 -10.75 -38.45 24.72
CA PHE A 38 -10.95 -37.15 24.08
C PHE A 38 -12.17 -36.42 24.64
N ILE A 39 -13.27 -37.14 24.92
CA ILE A 39 -14.49 -36.56 25.49
C ILE A 39 -14.25 -35.85 26.83
N PRO A 40 -13.69 -36.50 27.87
CA PRO A 40 -13.46 -35.84 29.15
C PRO A 40 -12.44 -34.69 29.03
N SER A 41 -11.44 -34.80 28.17
CA SER A 41 -10.48 -33.72 27.90
C SER A 41 -11.17 -32.47 27.33
N VAL A 42 -12.05 -32.64 26.34
CA VAL A 42 -12.83 -31.54 25.76
C VAL A 42 -13.76 -30.92 26.79
N VAL A 43 -14.45 -31.73 27.60
CA VAL A 43 -15.35 -31.24 28.66
C VAL A 43 -14.57 -30.41 29.68
N VAL A 44 -13.43 -30.90 30.17
CA VAL A 44 -12.59 -30.18 31.14
C VAL A 44 -12.06 -28.87 30.54
N CYS A 45 -11.57 -28.88 29.30
CA CYS A 45 -11.07 -27.67 28.65
C CYS A 45 -12.18 -26.64 28.41
N LEU A 46 -13.38 -27.07 28.02
CA LEU A 46 -14.54 -26.18 27.90
C LEU A 46 -14.97 -25.59 29.24
N LEU A 47 -14.88 -26.36 30.33
CA LEU A 47 -15.18 -25.89 31.68
C LEU A 47 -14.15 -24.85 32.14
N ILE A 48 -12.86 -25.08 31.89
CA ILE A 48 -11.79 -24.10 32.11
C ILE A 48 -12.03 -22.84 31.24
N GLY A 49 -12.36 -23.01 29.96
CA GLY A 49 -12.67 -21.90 29.05
C GLY A 49 -13.90 -21.10 29.51
N PHE A 50 -14.91 -21.77 30.07
CA PHE A 50 -16.08 -21.13 30.66
C PHE A 50 -15.73 -20.36 31.93
N VAL A 51 -14.97 -20.95 32.86
CA VAL A 51 -14.50 -20.27 34.08
C VAL A 51 -13.63 -19.06 33.74
N TYR A 52 -12.75 -19.20 32.75
CA TYR A 52 -11.95 -18.09 32.25
C TYR A 52 -12.82 -16.97 31.69
N TRP A 53 -13.76 -17.29 30.79
CA TRP A 53 -14.73 -16.31 30.27
C TRP A 53 -15.56 -15.65 31.38
N TRP A 54 -15.96 -16.42 32.39
CA TRP A 54 -16.76 -15.95 33.51
C TRP A 54 -16.03 -14.91 34.39
N ASN A 55 -14.71 -15.04 34.49
CA ASN A 55 -13.86 -14.17 35.32
C ASN A 55 -13.37 -12.91 34.59
N GLN A 56 -13.46 -12.84 33.26
CA GLN A 56 -13.00 -11.67 32.51
C GLN A 56 -14.04 -10.52 32.54
N PRO A 57 -13.60 -9.25 32.70
CA PRO A 57 -14.51 -8.11 32.67
C PRO A 57 -15.11 -7.92 31.27
N THR A 58 -16.41 -7.68 31.22
CA THR A 58 -17.13 -7.40 29.97
C THR A 58 -16.88 -5.97 29.54
N THR A 59 -16.24 -5.76 28.39
CA THR A 59 -16.01 -4.43 27.83
C THR A 59 -17.03 -4.14 26.72
N MET A 60 -17.60 -2.94 26.76
CA MET A 60 -18.55 -2.41 25.78
C MET A 60 -17.84 -1.44 24.83
N ALA A 61 -18.24 -1.43 23.56
CA ALA A 61 -17.73 -0.44 22.60
C ALA A 61 -18.69 0.75 22.54
N VAL A 62 -18.18 1.95 22.84
CA VAL A 62 -18.89 3.21 22.68
C VAL A 62 -18.36 3.90 21.44
N ARG A 63 -19.24 4.35 20.54
CA ARG A 63 -18.88 5.03 19.29
C ARG A 63 -19.53 6.40 19.19
N GLY A 64 -18.73 7.41 18.87
CA GLY A 64 -19.19 8.73 18.43
C GLY A 64 -18.96 8.92 16.94
N LYS A 65 -19.86 9.67 16.29
CA LYS A 65 -19.69 10.07 14.88
C LYS A 65 -19.41 11.57 14.81
N MET A 66 -18.20 11.90 14.40
CA MET A 66 -17.72 13.28 14.27
C MET A 66 -17.62 13.64 12.79
N ARG A 67 -18.06 14.84 12.41
CA ARG A 67 -17.79 15.41 11.10
C ARG A 67 -16.73 16.49 11.21
N LEU A 68 -15.66 16.34 10.46
CA LEU A 68 -14.62 17.34 10.30
C LEU A 68 -15.14 18.45 9.40
N ILE A 69 -15.01 19.69 9.86
CA ILE A 69 -15.43 20.88 9.13
C ILE A 69 -14.19 21.39 8.39
N GLN A 70 -13.99 20.92 7.16
CA GLN A 70 -12.98 21.48 6.27
C GLN A 70 -13.44 22.87 5.80
N GLN A 71 -12.62 23.90 6.07
CA GLN A 71 -12.82 25.23 5.51
C GLN A 71 -12.27 25.30 4.08
N THR A 72 -12.85 24.55 3.15
CA THR A 72 -12.53 24.67 1.73
C THR A 72 -13.74 24.36 0.87
N GLN A 73 -14.55 25.38 0.58
CA GLN A 73 -14.93 25.76 -0.80
C GLN A 73 -15.87 26.99 -0.85
N ASP A 74 -16.67 27.25 0.19
CA ASP A 74 -17.70 28.31 0.08
C ASP A 74 -17.17 29.75 0.24
N LYS A 75 -16.00 29.97 0.86
CA LYS A 75 -15.38 31.31 0.95
C LYS A 75 -14.38 31.59 -0.20
N GLY A 76 -14.25 30.68 -1.16
CA GLY A 76 -13.27 30.74 -2.24
C GLY A 76 -13.57 31.73 -3.37
N ASN A 77 -14.78 32.30 -3.46
CA ASN A 77 -15.15 33.16 -4.59
C ASN A 77 -14.67 34.62 -4.48
N ALA A 78 -14.33 35.12 -3.29
CA ALA A 78 -13.88 36.51 -3.13
C ALA A 78 -12.34 36.65 -3.16
N VAL A 79 -11.62 35.64 -2.67
CA VAL A 79 -10.15 35.63 -2.59
C VAL A 79 -9.51 35.19 -3.91
N SER A 80 -10.17 34.30 -4.65
CA SER A 80 -9.71 33.88 -5.99
C SER A 80 -9.77 35.00 -7.02
N ALA A 81 -10.68 35.98 -6.89
CA ALA A 81 -10.76 37.11 -7.81
C ALA A 81 -9.53 38.04 -7.70
N GLY A 82 -9.07 38.35 -6.47
CA GLY A 82 -7.88 39.16 -6.24
C GLY A 82 -6.57 38.41 -6.57
N LEU A 83 -6.52 37.10 -6.29
CA LEU A 83 -5.37 36.26 -6.68
C LEU A 83 -5.34 35.92 -8.17
N ALA A 84 -6.48 35.88 -8.86
CA ALA A 84 -6.54 35.72 -10.31
C ALA A 84 -5.89 36.92 -11.02
N VAL A 85 -6.13 38.13 -10.52
CA VAL A 85 -5.45 39.35 -11.00
C VAL A 85 -3.94 39.30 -10.73
N LEU A 86 -3.52 38.73 -9.61
CA LEU A 86 -2.09 38.53 -9.31
C LEU A 86 -1.45 37.43 -10.18
N SER A 87 -2.22 36.39 -10.54
CA SER A 87 -1.79 35.32 -11.45
C SER A 87 -1.71 35.76 -12.92
N SER A 88 -2.39 36.86 -13.28
CA SER A 88 -2.27 37.50 -14.59
C SER A 88 -1.07 38.45 -14.73
N LEU A 89 -0.32 38.71 -13.65
CA LEU A 89 0.97 39.42 -13.75
C LEU A 89 2.08 38.46 -14.24
N PRO A 90 3.02 38.91 -15.10
CA PRO A 90 3.98 38.07 -15.82
C PRO A 90 5.14 37.55 -14.95
N LEU A 91 4.92 37.33 -13.65
CA LEU A 91 5.95 36.92 -12.68
C LEU A 91 5.80 35.47 -12.18
N GLY A 92 4.78 34.71 -12.61
CA GLY A 92 4.68 33.27 -12.28
C GLY A 92 4.46 32.95 -10.79
N ILE A 93 4.14 33.94 -9.96
CA ILE A 93 3.98 33.79 -8.49
C ILE A 93 2.63 33.15 -8.12
N GLY A 94 1.64 33.15 -9.01
CA GLY A 94 0.26 32.71 -8.73
C GLY A 94 0.08 31.21 -8.43
N ASN A 95 0.88 30.33 -9.04
CA ASN A 95 0.66 28.88 -8.92
C ASN A 95 1.28 28.25 -7.66
N ASN A 96 2.30 28.88 -7.07
CA ASN A 96 2.97 28.34 -5.88
C ASN A 96 2.40 28.90 -4.56
N LEU A 97 1.72 30.05 -4.60
CA LEU A 97 1.09 30.62 -3.41
C LEU A 97 -0.21 29.90 -3.02
N SER A 98 -0.98 29.40 -3.99
CA SER A 98 -2.23 28.67 -3.74
C SER A 98 -2.02 27.36 -2.99
N ALA A 99 -0.92 26.64 -3.27
CA ALA A 99 -0.53 25.43 -2.55
C ALA A 99 0.03 25.73 -1.14
N SER A 100 0.66 26.89 -0.93
CA SER A 100 1.18 27.28 0.39
C SER A 100 0.12 27.86 1.32
N LEU A 101 -1.01 28.34 0.79
CA LEU A 101 -2.11 28.94 1.56
C LEU A 101 -3.34 28.00 1.69
N GLY A 102 -3.42 26.95 0.86
CA GLY A 102 -4.49 25.95 0.87
C GLY A 102 -4.11 24.70 1.66
N GLY A 103 -4.29 24.74 2.98
CA GLY A 103 -4.12 23.58 3.85
C GLY A 103 -5.21 22.53 3.63
N ALA A 104 -5.03 21.66 2.63
CA ALA A 104 -5.75 20.39 2.57
C ALA A 104 -5.11 19.42 3.57
N GLN A 105 -5.45 19.56 4.86
CA GLN A 105 -5.12 18.53 5.84
C GLN A 105 -5.96 17.29 5.52
N GLY A 106 -5.28 16.20 5.18
CA GLY A 106 -5.91 14.91 4.93
C GLY A 106 -6.60 14.39 6.19
N ILE A 107 -7.71 13.66 6.00
CA ILE A 107 -8.47 13.01 7.10
C ILE A 107 -7.55 12.13 7.96
N ASP A 108 -6.50 11.55 7.38
CA ASP A 108 -5.51 10.73 8.09
C ASP A 108 -4.66 11.53 9.09
N VAL A 109 -4.34 12.79 8.78
CA VAL A 109 -3.62 13.68 9.71
C VAL A 109 -4.51 14.00 10.91
N GLU A 110 -5.78 14.33 10.65
CA GLU A 110 -6.75 14.64 11.71
C GLU A 110 -7.06 13.43 12.59
N LYS A 111 -7.08 12.23 11.99
CA LYS A 111 -7.17 10.97 12.74
C LYS A 111 -6.01 10.82 13.73
N GLU A 112 -4.78 11.11 13.32
CA GLU A 112 -3.61 11.00 14.17
C GLU A 112 -3.61 12.06 15.28
N ILE A 113 -4.03 13.29 14.98
CA ILE A 113 -4.17 14.36 15.98
C ILE A 113 -5.16 13.98 17.07
N ILE A 114 -6.31 13.38 16.72
CA ILE A 114 -7.32 12.94 17.69
C ILE A 114 -6.82 11.79 18.57
N LEU A 115 -5.88 10.97 18.07
CA LEU A 115 -5.25 9.88 18.81
C LEU A 115 -3.96 10.32 19.53
N SER A 116 -3.62 11.61 19.51
CA SER A 116 -2.41 12.12 20.14
C SER A 116 -2.43 11.96 21.66
N SER A 117 -1.26 11.63 22.22
CA SER A 117 -1.12 11.40 23.66
C SER A 117 -1.46 12.63 24.49
N ASP A 118 -1.15 13.84 24.01
CA ASP A 118 -1.34 15.07 24.78
C ASP A 118 -2.83 15.39 24.95
N LEU A 119 -3.60 15.30 23.86
CA LEU A 119 -5.03 15.58 23.84
C LEU A 119 -5.79 14.58 24.74
N VAL A 120 -5.44 13.29 24.66
CA VAL A 120 -6.02 12.25 25.51
C VAL A 120 -5.60 12.43 26.98
N THR A 121 -4.37 12.85 27.25
CA THR A 121 -3.91 13.14 28.62
C THR A 121 -4.71 14.28 29.24
N GLU A 122 -5.02 15.32 28.46
CA GLU A 122 -5.87 16.42 28.91
C GLU A 122 -7.30 15.97 29.22
N VAL A 123 -7.89 15.09 28.39
CA VAL A 123 -9.19 14.46 28.68
C VAL A 123 -9.16 13.67 29.98
N VAL A 124 -8.11 12.87 30.20
CA VAL A 124 -7.94 12.07 31.43
C VAL A 124 -7.83 12.96 32.67
N LEU A 125 -7.11 14.08 32.56
CA LEU A 125 -6.97 15.07 33.63
C LEU A 125 -8.30 15.75 33.96
N ASP A 126 -9.02 16.22 32.94
CA ASP A 126 -10.26 16.99 33.11
C ASP A 126 -11.42 16.14 33.64
N LEU A 127 -11.54 14.90 33.16
CA LEU A 127 -12.54 13.94 33.66
C LEU A 127 -12.13 13.21 34.96
N GLY A 128 -10.89 13.42 35.45
CA GLY A 128 -10.39 12.77 36.65
C GLY A 128 -10.21 11.25 36.51
N LEU A 129 -9.98 10.74 35.30
CA LEU A 129 -9.87 9.30 34.99
C LEU A 129 -8.57 8.65 35.51
N TYR A 130 -7.66 9.46 36.04
CA TYR A 130 -6.43 8.99 36.69
C TYR A 130 -6.70 8.18 37.96
N THR A 131 -7.88 8.36 38.59
CA THR A 131 -8.34 7.57 39.74
C THR A 131 -9.34 6.51 39.29
N GLU A 132 -8.97 5.24 39.37
CA GLU A 132 -9.84 4.10 39.07
C GLU A 132 -10.47 3.54 40.35
N TYR A 133 -11.79 3.43 40.38
CA TYR A 133 -12.55 2.88 41.50
C TYR A 133 -13.08 1.50 41.13
N ARG A 134 -12.80 0.47 41.94
CA ARG A 134 -13.27 -0.90 41.74
C ARG A 134 -13.97 -1.43 42.98
N MET A 135 -15.10 -2.09 42.77
CA MET A 135 -15.87 -2.76 43.84
C MET A 135 -16.05 -4.24 43.50
N GLY A 136 -15.74 -5.12 44.47
CA GLY A 136 -15.82 -6.57 44.31
C GLY A 136 -17.09 -7.16 44.91
N ARG A 137 -17.81 -8.01 44.17
CA ARG A 137 -18.88 -8.86 44.71
C ARG A 137 -18.78 -10.27 44.10
N TRP A 138 -18.71 -11.30 44.95
CA TRP A 138 -18.60 -12.72 44.54
C TRP A 138 -17.55 -13.00 43.45
N GLY A 139 -16.32 -12.50 43.63
CA GLY A 139 -15.20 -12.76 42.71
C GLY A 139 -15.19 -11.94 41.41
N ARG A 140 -16.21 -11.11 41.15
CA ARG A 140 -16.19 -10.11 40.07
C ARG A 140 -15.94 -8.71 40.63
N SER A 141 -14.93 -8.03 40.11
CA SER A 141 -14.72 -6.59 40.32
C SER A 141 -15.26 -5.81 39.13
N TYR A 142 -16.04 -4.77 39.39
CA TYR A 142 -16.50 -3.83 38.35
C TYR A 142 -16.00 -2.42 38.64
N VAL A 143 -15.74 -1.66 37.57
CA VAL A 143 -15.30 -0.27 37.66
C VAL A 143 -16.49 0.65 37.93
N LEU A 144 -16.35 1.50 38.95
CA LEU A 144 -17.28 2.56 39.31
C LEU A 144 -16.83 3.87 38.63
N TYR A 145 -17.78 4.58 38.02
CA TYR A 145 -17.56 5.91 37.45
C TYR A 145 -18.80 6.77 37.72
N LYS A 146 -18.61 7.91 38.39
CA LYS A 146 -19.65 8.80 38.97
C LYS A 146 -20.58 8.17 40.02
N ASP A 147 -20.59 6.85 40.16
CA ASP A 147 -21.39 6.07 41.11
C ASP A 147 -20.64 5.68 42.40
N GLN A 148 -19.39 6.13 42.58
CA GLN A 148 -18.57 5.80 43.75
C GLN A 148 -19.05 6.52 45.02
N PRO A 149 -18.95 5.92 46.22
CA PRO A 149 -19.39 6.55 47.47
C PRO A 149 -18.47 7.69 47.94
N VAL A 150 -17.16 7.54 47.71
CA VAL A 150 -16.12 8.49 48.12
C VAL A 150 -15.25 8.78 46.91
N THR A 151 -14.98 10.06 46.71
CA THR A 151 -14.06 10.56 45.68
C THR A 151 -12.68 10.77 46.30
N VAL A 152 -11.66 10.25 45.64
CA VAL A 152 -10.26 10.41 46.03
C VAL A 152 -9.54 11.17 44.93
N ALA A 153 -8.97 12.32 45.27
CA ALA A 153 -8.23 13.17 44.35
C ALA A 153 -6.81 13.42 44.88
N LEU A 154 -5.87 13.56 43.95
CA LEU A 154 -4.50 14.01 44.22
C LEU A 154 -4.34 15.42 43.66
N ASP A 155 -3.51 16.24 44.30
CA ASP A 155 -3.19 17.57 43.80
C ASP A 155 -2.54 17.51 42.40
N ARG A 156 -2.90 18.46 41.51
CA ARG A 156 -2.50 18.45 40.09
C ARG A 156 -0.98 18.52 39.92
N THR A 157 -0.28 19.25 40.79
CA THR A 157 1.19 19.38 40.74
C THR A 157 1.89 18.04 40.99
N HIS A 158 1.39 17.27 41.96
CA HIS A 158 1.92 15.96 42.33
C HIS A 158 1.51 14.88 41.34
N LEU A 159 0.33 15.00 40.73
CA LEU A 159 -0.12 14.14 39.66
C LEU A 159 0.77 14.23 38.41
N LEU A 160 1.18 15.44 38.03
CA LEU A 160 2.13 15.69 36.93
C LEU A 160 3.56 15.30 37.29
N TRP A 161 3.92 15.31 38.58
CA TRP A 161 5.21 14.80 39.04
C TRP A 161 5.32 13.29 38.86
N MET A 162 4.21 12.54 39.04
CA MET A 162 4.15 11.09 38.79
C MET A 162 4.37 10.69 37.33
N ASP A 163 4.19 11.62 36.37
CA ASP A 163 4.45 11.38 34.94
C ASP A 163 5.95 11.43 34.57
N ARG A 164 6.84 11.78 35.51
CA ARG A 164 8.31 11.76 35.29
C ARG A 164 8.87 10.34 35.45
N GLU A 165 10.02 10.06 34.84
CA GLU A 165 10.72 8.76 34.95
C GLU A 165 11.13 8.44 36.41
N LEU A 166 10.21 7.86 37.17
CA LEU A 166 10.39 7.42 38.56
C LEU A 166 10.59 5.89 38.64
N PRO A 167 11.09 5.35 39.76
CA PRO A 167 11.06 3.91 40.01
C PRO A 167 9.62 3.35 40.01
N LEU A 168 9.44 2.08 39.61
CA LEU A 168 8.13 1.41 39.45
C LEU A 168 7.20 1.52 40.68
N HIS A 169 7.75 1.63 41.89
CA HIS A 169 6.97 1.72 43.14
C HIS A 169 6.26 3.08 43.34
N TYR A 170 6.61 4.11 42.56
CA TYR A 170 5.96 5.43 42.58
C TYR A 170 4.92 5.59 41.45
N HIS A 171 4.80 4.61 40.55
CA HIS A 171 3.95 4.66 39.36
C HIS A 171 2.48 4.26 39.60
N GLN A 172 2.11 3.89 40.83
CA GLN A 172 0.72 3.67 41.21
C GLN A 172 0.54 3.84 42.72
N ILE A 173 -0.56 4.46 43.11
CA ILE A 173 -1.04 4.48 44.49
C ILE A 173 -2.25 3.57 44.55
N SER A 174 -2.19 2.49 45.32
CA SER A 174 -3.35 1.62 45.55
C SER A 174 -3.84 1.83 46.98
N LEU A 175 -5.15 1.98 47.16
CA LEU A 175 -5.76 2.05 48.47
C LEU A 175 -7.03 1.22 48.55
N THR A 176 -7.28 0.64 49.72
CA THR A 176 -8.53 -0.05 50.03
C THR A 176 -9.29 0.78 51.04
N LEU A 177 -10.47 1.25 50.65
CA LEU A 177 -11.37 2.04 51.49
C LEU A 177 -12.56 1.16 51.89
N SER A 178 -12.74 0.91 53.18
CA SER A 178 -13.94 0.29 53.74
C SER A 178 -14.71 1.26 54.64
N LYS A 179 -16.02 1.03 54.75
CA LYS A 179 -16.91 1.74 55.67
C LYS A 179 -17.63 0.72 56.53
N ASP A 180 -17.44 0.84 57.84
CA ASP A 180 -18.10 0.05 58.88
C ASP A 180 -18.89 0.97 59.83
N SER A 181 -19.50 0.40 60.89
CA SER A 181 -20.28 1.17 61.87
C SER A 181 -19.46 2.21 62.66
N GLU A 182 -18.13 2.08 62.70
CA GLU A 182 -17.22 2.93 63.47
C GLU A 182 -16.59 4.09 62.66
N GLY A 183 -16.76 4.10 61.33
CA GLY A 183 -16.21 5.13 60.45
C GLY A 183 -15.70 4.56 59.11
N TYR A 184 -14.75 5.28 58.51
CA TYR A 184 -14.09 4.89 57.26
C TYR A 184 -12.66 4.42 57.56
N HIS A 185 -12.26 3.29 57.00
CA HIS A 185 -10.90 2.74 57.12
C HIS A 185 -10.22 2.78 55.75
N ALA A 186 -9.03 3.37 55.67
CA ALA A 186 -8.24 3.44 54.44
C ALA A 186 -6.85 2.83 54.64
N ASP A 187 -6.58 1.76 53.90
CA ASP A 187 -5.26 1.15 53.76
C ASP A 187 -4.63 1.64 52.46
N ILE A 188 -3.61 2.50 52.54
CA ILE A 188 -2.98 3.16 51.40
C ILE A 188 -1.58 2.59 51.18
N ILE A 189 -1.24 2.22 49.95
CA ILE A 189 0.08 1.79 49.52
C ILE A 189 0.60 2.82 48.52
N ALA A 190 1.63 3.59 48.92
CA ALA A 190 2.23 4.64 48.11
C ALA A 190 3.76 4.64 48.30
N GLY A 191 4.54 4.67 47.21
CA GLY A 191 6.01 4.74 47.29
C GLY A 191 6.68 3.52 47.96
N GLY A 192 5.99 2.38 48.03
CA GLY A 192 6.48 1.18 48.72
C GLY A 192 6.21 1.12 50.23
N ARG A 193 5.51 2.11 50.81
CA ARG A 193 5.07 2.11 52.21
C ARG A 193 3.56 1.91 52.30
N SER A 194 3.11 1.13 53.29
CA SER A 194 1.70 0.99 53.67
C SER A 194 1.35 1.95 54.81
N ILE A 195 0.25 2.69 54.66
CA ILE A 195 -0.27 3.67 55.62
C ILE A 195 -1.72 3.28 55.92
N GLN A 196 -2.04 2.96 57.16
CA GLN A 196 -3.41 2.71 57.60
C GLN A 196 -3.96 3.95 58.30
N LYS A 197 -5.14 4.43 57.91
CA LYS A 197 -5.77 5.60 58.52
C LYS A 197 -7.28 5.45 58.65
N ASN A 198 -7.81 5.84 59.81
CA ASN A 198 -9.23 5.76 60.14
C ASN A 198 -9.83 7.17 60.21
N PHE A 199 -10.99 7.38 59.58
CA PHE A 199 -11.69 8.65 59.53
C PHE A 199 -13.06 8.54 60.18
N LYS A 200 -13.42 9.53 61.03
CA LYS A 200 -14.76 9.61 61.65
C LYS A 200 -15.79 10.31 60.74
N ALA A 201 -15.35 11.25 59.90
CA ALA A 201 -16.21 12.00 58.97
C ALA A 201 -15.40 12.43 57.73
N LEU A 202 -16.08 12.66 56.61
CA LEU A 202 -15.52 13.20 55.37
C LEU A 202 -16.03 14.65 55.16
N PRO A 203 -15.25 15.57 54.58
CA PRO A 203 -13.96 15.37 53.90
C PRO A 203 -12.74 15.35 54.85
N ASP A 204 -11.70 14.59 54.50
CA ASP A 204 -10.41 14.58 55.20
C ASP A 204 -9.24 14.41 54.20
N LYS A 205 -8.00 14.67 54.64
CA LYS A 205 -6.77 14.58 53.84
C LYS A 205 -5.70 13.70 54.46
N VAL A 206 -4.90 13.06 53.61
CA VAL A 206 -3.77 12.20 54.01
C VAL A 206 -2.53 12.60 53.24
N MET A 207 -1.47 12.97 53.95
CA MET A 207 -0.18 13.26 53.33
C MET A 207 0.55 11.94 53.08
N THR A 208 0.96 11.71 51.83
CA THR A 208 1.78 10.59 51.39
C THR A 208 3.07 11.12 50.76
N GLU A 209 4.08 10.26 50.56
CA GLU A 209 5.34 10.65 49.89
C GLU A 209 5.14 11.09 48.44
N VAL A 210 4.03 10.69 47.83
CA VAL A 210 3.66 10.98 46.43
C VAL A 210 2.76 12.23 46.34
N GLY A 211 2.35 12.82 47.47
CA GLY A 211 1.49 14.00 47.56
C GLY A 211 0.35 13.85 48.57
N THR A 212 -0.53 14.85 48.64
CA THR A 212 -1.67 14.82 49.57
C THR A 212 -2.93 14.28 48.89
N LEU A 213 -3.47 13.19 49.42
CA LEU A 213 -4.73 12.60 48.99
C LEU A 213 -5.90 13.28 49.70
N PHE A 214 -6.90 13.71 48.94
CA PHE A 214 -8.14 14.30 49.43
C PHE A 214 -9.29 13.31 49.29
N PHE A 215 -10.03 13.10 50.38
CA PHE A 215 -11.19 12.22 50.43
C PHE A 215 -12.45 13.08 50.60
N SER A 216 -13.37 13.03 49.65
CA SER A 216 -14.63 13.79 49.68
C SER A 216 -15.84 12.91 49.38
N PRO A 217 -17.01 13.16 50.03
CA PRO A 217 -18.22 12.40 49.74
C PRO A 217 -18.73 12.72 48.33
N ASN A 218 -19.15 11.69 47.57
CA ASN A 218 -19.68 11.90 46.24
C ASN A 218 -21.10 12.48 46.30
N GLN A 219 -21.25 13.73 45.83
CA GLN A 219 -22.53 14.42 45.83
C GLN A 219 -23.44 14.01 44.66
N SER A 220 -22.91 13.35 43.63
CA SER A 220 -23.63 12.94 42.42
C SER A 220 -24.43 11.63 42.56
N LEU A 221 -24.41 11.00 43.74
CA LEU A 221 -25.13 9.75 44.00
C LEU A 221 -26.65 9.92 44.01
N THR A 222 -27.35 9.00 43.35
CA THR A 222 -28.81 8.91 43.45
C THR A 222 -29.26 8.50 44.86
N PRO A 223 -30.49 8.86 45.29
CA PRO A 223 -31.02 8.50 46.61
C PRO A 223 -31.04 6.98 46.88
N GLN A 224 -31.18 6.15 45.84
CA GLN A 224 -31.14 4.68 45.95
C GLN A 224 -29.72 4.16 46.19
N GLN A 225 -28.73 4.66 45.44
CA GLN A 225 -27.32 4.30 45.66
C GLN A 225 -26.83 4.74 47.04
N ARG A 226 -27.27 5.93 47.50
CA ARG A 226 -26.93 6.43 48.83
C ARG A 226 -27.45 5.52 49.95
N ARG A 227 -28.60 4.87 49.76
CA ARG A 227 -29.11 3.84 50.67
C ARG A 227 -28.32 2.54 50.55
N ALA A 228 -27.97 2.10 49.35
CA ALA A 228 -27.20 0.87 49.13
C ALA A 228 -25.80 0.91 49.77
N TYR A 229 -25.17 2.09 49.85
CA TYR A 229 -23.87 2.28 50.51
C TYR A 229 -23.98 2.68 51.99
N ALA A 230 -25.21 2.79 52.52
CA ALA A 230 -25.42 3.11 53.93
C ALA A 230 -24.94 1.97 54.84
N ASP A 231 -25.20 0.72 54.42
CA ASP A 231 -24.97 -0.53 55.17
C ASP A 231 -23.50 -1.02 55.18
N GLY A 232 -22.59 -0.22 54.62
CA GLY A 232 -21.15 -0.53 54.53
C GLY A 232 -20.73 -0.91 53.10
N PHE A 233 -19.47 -0.63 52.78
CA PHE A 233 -18.90 -0.94 51.48
C PHE A 233 -17.39 -1.17 51.58
N GLN A 234 -16.83 -1.92 50.64
CA GLN A 234 -15.39 -2.05 50.44
C GLN A 234 -15.06 -1.73 48.98
N MET A 235 -14.17 -0.76 48.77
CA MET A 235 -13.79 -0.27 47.45
C MET A 235 -12.27 -0.20 47.35
N GLN A 236 -11.73 -0.68 46.23
CA GLN A 236 -10.34 -0.50 45.86
C GLN A 236 -10.23 0.75 44.98
N VAL A 237 -9.32 1.65 45.31
CA VAL A 237 -9.04 2.85 44.53
C VAL A 237 -7.59 2.81 44.09
N THR A 238 -7.33 3.01 42.80
CA THR A 238 -5.99 3.02 42.24
C THR A 238 -5.77 4.33 41.50
N ILE A 239 -4.76 5.10 41.89
CA ILE A 239 -4.35 6.33 41.20
C ILE A 239 -3.12 6.01 40.35
N ARG A 240 -3.18 6.34 39.06
CA ARG A 240 -2.10 6.14 38.09
C ARG A 240 -1.72 7.45 37.41
N PRO A 241 -0.49 7.57 36.88
CA PRO A 241 -0.07 8.73 36.11
C PRO A 241 -1.00 8.97 34.91
N PRO A 242 -1.43 10.22 34.66
CA PRO A 242 -2.33 10.57 33.56
C PRO A 242 -1.84 10.09 32.20
N LYS A 243 -0.53 10.18 31.91
CA LYS A 243 0.02 9.71 30.63
C LYS A 243 -0.10 8.21 30.45
N THR A 244 0.12 7.43 31.51
CA THR A 244 -0.02 5.97 31.47
C THR A 244 -1.48 5.57 31.25
N VAL A 245 -2.42 6.28 31.89
CA VAL A 245 -3.85 6.07 31.70
C VAL A 245 -4.27 6.47 30.28
N ALA A 246 -3.78 7.60 29.77
CA ALA A 246 -4.00 8.05 28.40
C ALA A 246 -3.52 7.01 27.37
N ALA A 247 -2.30 6.48 27.53
CA ALA A 247 -1.79 5.41 26.67
C ALA A 247 -2.68 4.15 26.71
N GLY A 248 -3.21 3.81 27.89
CA GLY A 248 -4.19 2.73 28.05
C GLY A 248 -5.51 2.98 27.31
N PHE A 249 -6.00 4.21 27.28
CA PHE A 249 -7.17 4.60 26.48
C PHE A 249 -6.85 4.57 24.99
N ILE A 250 -5.71 5.13 24.55
CA ILE A 250 -5.28 5.10 23.13
C ILE A 250 -5.23 3.67 22.59
N GLY A 251 -4.67 2.72 23.35
CA GLY A 251 -4.64 1.31 22.95
C GLY A 251 -6.03 0.63 22.85
N ARG A 252 -7.07 1.23 23.45
CA ARG A 252 -8.47 0.76 23.41
C ARG A 252 -9.34 1.60 22.47
N MET A 253 -8.77 2.63 21.85
CA MET A 253 -9.42 3.52 20.92
C MET A 253 -9.15 3.13 19.48
N VAL A 254 -10.14 3.38 18.63
CA VAL A 254 -10.05 3.20 17.19
C VAL A 254 -10.75 4.37 16.52
N ALA A 255 -10.02 5.10 15.68
CA ALA A 255 -10.56 6.14 14.83
C ALA A 255 -10.51 5.66 13.37
N GLU A 256 -11.66 5.51 12.74
CA GLU A 256 -11.80 4.99 11.37
C GLU A 256 -12.70 5.90 10.53
N ALA A 257 -12.28 6.15 9.29
CA ALA A 257 -13.15 6.75 8.28
C ALA A 257 -14.07 5.68 7.68
N PRO A 258 -15.35 5.97 7.42
CA PRO A 258 -16.25 5.02 6.79
C PRO A 258 -15.76 4.63 5.39
N THR A 259 -15.85 3.34 5.06
CA THR A 259 -15.35 2.72 3.81
C THR A 259 -16.07 3.18 2.53
N LYS A 260 -17.10 4.03 2.63
CA LYS A 260 -17.75 4.68 1.48
C LYS A 260 -17.19 6.08 1.32
N SER A 261 -16.27 6.20 0.36
CA SER A 261 -15.45 7.34 -0.04
C SER A 261 -16.26 8.65 -0.16
N SER A 262 -15.66 9.77 0.26
CA SER A 262 -16.08 11.20 0.12
C SER A 262 -16.72 11.92 1.32
N THR A 263 -16.92 11.28 2.47
CA THR A 263 -17.44 11.99 3.65
C THR A 263 -16.33 12.33 4.66
N ASN A 264 -16.21 13.62 5.01
CA ASN A 264 -15.36 14.15 6.09
C ASN A 264 -15.88 13.71 7.47
N MET A 265 -16.11 12.42 7.65
CA MET A 265 -16.66 11.81 8.85
C MET A 265 -15.65 10.87 9.48
N LEU A 266 -15.50 10.96 10.79
CA LEU A 266 -14.66 10.09 11.60
C LEU A 266 -15.53 9.33 12.61
N HIS A 267 -15.37 8.01 12.65
CA HIS A 267 -15.96 7.17 13.68
C HIS A 267 -14.93 6.92 14.77
N ILE A 268 -15.14 7.54 15.92
CA ILE A 268 -14.30 7.37 17.10
C ILE A 268 -14.95 6.32 17.98
N THR A 269 -14.27 5.19 18.20
CA THR A 269 -14.75 4.09 19.04
C THR A 269 -13.79 3.89 20.22
N VAL A 270 -14.32 3.90 21.44
CA VAL A 270 -13.59 3.59 22.68
C VAL A 270 -14.17 2.30 23.27
N ARG A 271 -13.30 1.37 23.70
CA ARG A 271 -13.71 0.16 24.41
C ARG A 271 -13.50 0.32 25.91
N ASP A 272 -14.57 0.22 26.68
CA ASP A 272 -14.56 0.47 28.13
C ASP A 272 -15.51 -0.48 28.90
N GLU A 273 -15.19 -0.78 30.16
CA GLU A 273 -16.04 -1.53 31.10
C GLU A 273 -17.30 -0.73 31.48
N ASN A 274 -17.22 0.60 31.53
CA ASN A 274 -18.32 1.48 31.90
C ASN A 274 -18.81 2.32 30.71
N MET A 275 -20.11 2.23 30.41
CA MET A 275 -20.77 2.95 29.32
C MET A 275 -20.65 4.47 29.47
N MET A 276 -20.97 5.02 30.64
CA MET A 276 -20.99 6.46 30.87
C MET A 276 -19.58 7.05 30.77
N ARG A 277 -18.57 6.33 31.24
CA ARG A 277 -17.16 6.74 31.11
C ARG A 277 -16.75 6.87 29.66
N GLY A 278 -17.10 5.91 28.81
CA GLY A 278 -16.80 5.96 27.38
C GLY A 278 -17.54 7.08 26.63
N ILE A 279 -18.79 7.36 26.99
CA ILE A 279 -19.59 8.46 26.39
C ILE A 279 -18.98 9.81 26.75
N ASP A 280 -18.78 10.07 28.05
CA ASP A 280 -18.19 11.32 28.54
C ASP A 280 -16.78 11.53 27.98
N PHE A 281 -15.99 10.46 27.88
CA PHE A 281 -14.65 10.51 27.30
C PHE A 281 -14.68 10.99 25.85
N ILE A 282 -15.51 10.39 24.98
CA ILE A 282 -15.58 10.80 23.56
C ILE A 282 -16.12 12.22 23.44
N THR A 283 -17.14 12.59 24.21
CA THR A 283 -17.68 13.96 24.19
C THR A 283 -16.61 14.96 24.60
N ARG A 284 -15.88 14.70 25.69
CA ARG A 284 -14.85 15.60 26.17
C ARG A 284 -13.62 15.66 25.26
N LEU A 285 -13.25 14.54 24.64
CA LEU A 285 -12.21 14.47 23.61
C LEU A 285 -12.49 15.44 22.45
N VAL A 286 -13.73 15.45 21.96
CA VAL A 286 -14.13 16.35 20.86
C VAL A 286 -14.13 17.81 21.32
N ASP A 287 -14.56 18.09 22.55
CA ASP A 287 -14.56 19.45 23.10
C ASP A 287 -13.14 20.02 23.23
N ILE A 288 -12.20 19.23 23.76
CA ILE A 288 -10.79 19.61 23.90
C ILE A 288 -10.15 19.76 22.53
N TYR A 289 -10.39 18.83 21.61
CA TYR A 289 -9.95 18.95 20.22
C TYR A 289 -10.42 20.25 19.56
N ASN A 290 -11.70 20.60 19.73
CA ASN A 290 -12.23 21.85 19.20
C ASN A 290 -11.65 23.07 19.90
N GLN A 291 -11.40 23.00 21.21
CA GLN A 291 -10.75 24.09 21.94
C GLN A 291 -9.34 24.33 21.42
N GLN A 292 -8.51 23.29 21.33
CA GLN A 292 -7.17 23.36 20.77
C GLN A 292 -7.21 23.87 19.34
N GLY A 293 -8.14 23.35 18.53
CA GLY A 293 -8.34 23.81 17.15
C GLY A 293 -8.70 25.29 17.05
N ARG A 294 -9.51 25.83 17.97
CA ARG A 294 -9.82 27.27 18.03
C ARG A 294 -8.62 28.09 18.49
N GLU A 295 -7.83 27.58 19.43
CA GLU A 295 -6.61 28.24 19.92
C GLU A 295 -5.55 28.33 18.80
N ASP A 296 -5.25 27.23 18.11
CA ASP A 296 -4.33 27.22 16.97
C ASP A 296 -4.74 28.23 15.89
N MET A 297 -6.03 28.25 15.55
CA MET A 297 -6.59 29.16 14.55
C MET A 297 -6.51 30.62 15.00
N ARG A 298 -6.74 30.89 16.29
CA ARG A 298 -6.56 32.25 16.86
C ARG A 298 -5.12 32.69 16.79
N ASP A 299 -4.17 31.81 17.13
CA ASP A 299 -2.75 32.13 17.05
C ASP A 299 -2.28 32.34 15.61
N GLN A 300 -2.72 31.50 14.67
CA GLN A 300 -2.45 31.69 13.24
C GLN A 300 -3.04 33.02 12.74
N ASN A 301 -4.29 33.33 13.08
CA ASN A 301 -4.93 34.60 12.70
C ASN A 301 -4.21 35.80 13.31
N ARG A 302 -3.76 35.70 14.57
CA ARG A 302 -2.99 36.76 15.25
C ARG A 302 -1.66 37.01 14.57
N LEU A 303 -0.91 35.95 14.26
CA LEU A 303 0.38 36.05 13.56
C LEU A 303 0.21 36.59 12.14
N THR A 304 -0.83 36.14 11.42
CA THR A 304 -1.12 36.61 10.06
C THR A 304 -1.50 38.09 10.07
N ASP A 305 -2.31 38.55 11.04
CA ASP A 305 -2.65 39.97 11.18
C ASP A 305 -1.41 40.82 11.51
N GLN A 306 -0.55 40.36 12.42
CA GLN A 306 0.72 41.04 12.72
C GLN A 306 1.59 41.17 11.46
N PHE A 307 1.72 40.10 10.69
CA PHE A 307 2.47 40.09 9.43
C PHE A 307 1.87 41.05 8.39
N VAL A 308 0.55 40.99 8.17
CA VAL A 308 -0.15 41.85 7.21
C VAL A 308 -0.02 43.33 7.59
N ASN A 309 -0.20 43.68 8.87
CA ASN A 309 -0.07 45.06 9.34
C ASN A 309 1.36 45.58 9.19
N GLN A 310 2.38 44.78 9.56
CA GLN A 310 3.78 45.16 9.34
C GLN A 310 4.10 45.34 7.85
N ARG A 311 3.55 44.47 6.99
CA ARG A 311 3.78 44.53 5.55
C ARG A 311 3.07 45.73 4.92
N LEU A 312 1.86 46.07 5.34
CA LEU A 312 1.13 47.24 4.89
C LEU A 312 1.87 48.54 5.16
N VAL A 313 2.45 48.71 6.36
CA VAL A 313 3.25 49.90 6.70
C VAL A 313 4.45 50.03 5.75
N LYS A 314 5.22 48.95 5.57
CA LYS A 314 6.38 48.95 4.66
C LYS A 314 6.00 49.21 3.20
N ILE A 315 4.93 48.58 2.71
CA ILE A 315 4.46 48.82 1.33
C ILE A 315 3.97 50.26 1.18
N ASN A 316 3.30 50.82 2.18
CA ASN A 316 2.85 52.21 2.14
C ASN A 316 4.03 53.20 2.09
N GLU A 317 5.09 52.96 2.87
CA GLU A 317 6.33 53.73 2.79
C GLU A 317 7.00 53.59 1.41
N GLU A 318 7.15 52.35 0.92
CA GLU A 318 7.73 52.07 -0.39
C GLU A 318 6.89 52.63 -1.55
N LEU A 319 5.57 52.71 -1.39
CA LEU A 319 4.64 53.28 -2.36
C LEU A 319 4.76 54.80 -2.36
N GLY A 320 4.85 55.43 -1.19
CA GLY A 320 5.12 56.87 -1.07
C GLY A 320 6.41 57.27 -1.78
N ILE A 321 7.51 56.51 -1.59
CA ILE A 321 8.77 56.75 -2.31
C ILE A 321 8.58 56.60 -3.83
N SER A 322 7.78 55.64 -4.28
CA SER A 322 7.50 55.42 -5.71
C SER A 322 6.57 56.49 -6.30
N ASP A 323 5.58 56.97 -5.55
CA ASP A 323 4.71 58.08 -5.93
C ASP A 323 5.54 59.37 -6.02
N ASP A 324 6.40 59.65 -5.03
CA ASP A 324 7.33 60.79 -5.04
C ASP A 324 8.28 60.72 -6.25
N ALA A 325 8.85 59.55 -6.53
CA ALA A 325 9.72 59.36 -7.68
C ALA A 325 8.99 59.54 -9.02
N TYR A 326 7.72 59.14 -9.10
CA TYR A 326 6.86 59.32 -10.26
C TYR A 326 6.51 60.80 -10.47
N GLU A 327 6.13 61.51 -9.40
CA GLU A 327 5.86 62.96 -9.45
C GLU A 327 7.10 63.78 -9.79
N GLN A 328 8.23 63.50 -9.13
CA GLN A 328 9.52 64.13 -9.44
C GLN A 328 9.93 63.88 -10.89
N SER A 329 9.64 62.71 -11.45
CA SER A 329 9.91 62.41 -12.86
C SER A 329 9.02 63.24 -13.79
N LYS A 330 7.72 63.39 -13.48
CA LYS A 330 6.81 64.27 -14.24
C LYS A 330 7.27 65.74 -14.22
N VAL A 331 7.67 66.24 -13.05
CA VAL A 331 8.15 67.62 -12.89
C VAL A 331 9.50 67.82 -13.59
N LYS A 332 10.44 66.89 -13.43
CA LYS A 332 11.80 66.97 -14.00
C LYS A 332 11.79 66.99 -15.53
N TYR A 333 10.89 66.23 -16.15
CA TYR A 333 10.81 66.16 -17.61
C TYR A 333 9.69 67.03 -18.21
N GLN A 334 8.85 67.68 -17.38
CA GLN A 334 7.71 68.50 -17.81
C GLN A 334 6.74 67.77 -18.73
N ILE A 335 6.46 66.49 -18.44
CA ILE A 335 5.65 65.61 -19.29
C ILE A 335 4.30 65.36 -18.61
N THR A 336 3.23 65.46 -19.41
CA THR A 336 1.87 65.12 -18.97
C THR A 336 1.54 63.70 -19.42
N GLN A 337 1.79 63.40 -20.71
CA GLN A 337 1.71 62.06 -21.29
C GLN A 337 2.82 61.87 -22.35
N PRO A 338 3.81 60.98 -22.14
CA PRO A 338 4.95 60.82 -23.05
C PRO A 338 4.57 60.50 -24.51
N ALA A 339 3.50 59.72 -24.72
CA ALA A 339 3.03 59.32 -26.05
C ALA A 339 2.37 60.47 -26.82
N GLU A 340 1.59 61.30 -26.14
CA GLU A 340 0.92 62.46 -26.74
C GLU A 340 1.94 63.57 -27.04
N ASP A 341 2.88 63.82 -26.11
CA ASP A 341 3.94 64.83 -26.26
C ASP A 341 4.91 64.46 -27.41
N ALA A 342 5.23 63.18 -27.61
CA ALA A 342 6.04 62.70 -28.73
C ALA A 342 5.29 62.80 -30.07
N ALA A 343 3.99 62.48 -30.10
CA ALA A 343 3.16 62.62 -31.30
C ALA A 343 3.01 64.09 -31.73
N GLU A 344 2.85 65.01 -30.76
CA GLU A 344 2.81 66.44 -31.02
C GLU A 344 4.16 66.95 -31.56
N ALA A 345 5.28 66.50 -30.99
CA ALA A 345 6.62 66.87 -31.47
C ALA A 345 6.87 66.40 -32.92
N VAL A 346 6.43 65.18 -33.28
CA VAL A 346 6.49 64.68 -34.66
C VAL A 346 5.60 65.50 -35.60
N GLY A 347 4.41 65.89 -35.14
CA GLY A 347 3.51 66.78 -35.89
C GLY A 347 4.15 68.15 -36.15
N LYS A 348 4.73 68.79 -35.13
CA LYS A 348 5.45 70.07 -35.24
C LYS A 348 6.68 69.96 -36.13
N LYS A 349 7.47 68.87 -36.01
CA LYS A 349 8.59 68.60 -36.93
C LYS A 349 8.11 68.61 -38.38
N SER A 350 7.07 67.85 -38.71
CA SER A 350 6.53 67.77 -40.07
C SER A 350 6.12 69.15 -40.60
N GLN A 351 5.46 69.97 -39.76
CA GLN A 351 5.09 71.34 -40.11
C GLN A 351 6.30 72.25 -40.36
N TYR A 352 7.32 72.21 -39.49
CA TYR A 352 8.54 73.00 -39.66
C TYR A 352 9.35 72.55 -40.88
N ASP A 353 9.40 71.24 -41.16
CA ASP A 353 10.06 70.68 -42.34
C ASP A 353 9.43 71.22 -43.63
N GLN A 354 8.09 71.24 -43.71
CA GLN A 354 7.36 71.85 -44.83
C GLN A 354 7.66 73.35 -44.96
N GLN A 355 7.71 74.10 -43.85
CA GLN A 355 8.05 75.52 -43.87
C GLN A 355 9.49 75.78 -44.32
N LEU A 356 10.46 74.98 -43.87
CA LEU A 356 11.86 75.08 -44.28
C LEU A 356 12.02 74.80 -45.78
N ILE A 357 11.36 73.78 -46.30
CA ILE A 357 11.33 73.47 -47.74
C ILE A 357 10.74 74.65 -48.51
N GLN A 358 9.62 75.21 -48.06
CA GLN A 358 8.96 76.32 -48.74
C GLN A 358 9.83 77.58 -48.76
N ILE A 359 10.41 77.98 -47.61
CA ILE A 359 11.34 79.11 -47.52
C ILE A 359 12.59 78.85 -48.36
N GLY A 360 13.07 77.60 -48.40
CA GLY A 360 14.20 77.18 -49.24
C GLY A 360 13.94 77.41 -50.72
N ILE A 361 12.78 77.00 -51.23
CA ILE A 361 12.37 77.23 -52.62
C ILE A 361 12.26 78.74 -52.91
N GLN A 362 11.70 79.52 -51.99
CA GLN A 362 11.58 80.97 -52.13
C GLN A 362 12.95 81.67 -52.18
N LEU A 363 13.88 81.28 -51.30
CA LEU A 363 15.26 81.79 -51.31
C LEU A 363 15.98 81.46 -52.61
N GLN A 364 15.85 80.23 -53.11
CA GLN A 364 16.48 79.84 -54.37
C GLN A 364 15.93 80.62 -55.57
N LEU A 365 14.61 80.85 -55.61
CA LEU A 365 13.99 81.68 -56.64
C LEU A 365 14.46 83.14 -56.54
N HIS A 366 14.54 83.66 -55.32
CA HIS A 366 15.00 85.02 -55.07
C HIS A 366 16.49 85.19 -55.46
N ASP A 367 17.32 84.19 -55.21
CA ASP A 367 18.74 84.17 -55.61
C ASP A 367 18.87 84.18 -57.13
N TYR A 368 18.03 83.40 -57.83
CA TYR A 368 17.94 83.46 -59.29
C TYR A 368 17.52 84.84 -59.81
N MET A 369 16.53 85.49 -59.19
CA MET A 369 16.11 86.85 -59.57
C MET A 369 17.24 87.86 -59.37
N MET A 370 17.97 87.75 -58.25
CA MET A 370 19.11 88.62 -57.95
C MET A 370 20.23 88.42 -58.96
N GLU A 371 20.59 87.18 -59.28
CA GLU A 371 21.61 86.84 -60.28
C GLU A 371 21.21 87.32 -61.68
N PHE A 372 19.95 87.11 -62.07
CA PHE A 372 19.41 87.58 -63.35
C PHE A 372 19.44 89.11 -63.46
N ALA A 373 19.09 89.82 -62.39
CA ALA A 373 19.07 91.30 -62.34
C ALA A 373 20.47 91.93 -62.25
N GLN A 374 21.46 91.22 -61.71
CA GLN A 374 22.85 91.68 -61.65
C GLN A 374 23.61 91.51 -62.96
N ASN A 375 23.18 90.58 -63.84
CA ASN A 375 23.85 90.33 -65.11
C ASN A 375 23.74 91.55 -66.07
N PRO A 376 24.87 92.15 -66.50
CA PRO A 376 24.85 93.31 -67.40
C PRO A 376 24.12 93.09 -68.72
N ALA A 377 24.00 91.85 -69.20
CA ALA A 377 23.28 91.52 -70.43
C ALA A 377 21.74 91.67 -70.29
N ASN A 378 21.21 91.55 -69.07
CA ASN A 378 19.77 91.52 -68.80
C ASN A 378 19.21 92.84 -68.27
N ILE A 379 20.03 93.90 -68.29
CA ILE A 379 19.74 95.26 -67.81
C ILE A 379 18.39 95.81 -68.31
N TYR A 380 18.01 95.48 -69.54
CA TYR A 380 16.78 95.97 -70.19
C TYR A 380 15.75 94.88 -70.45
N GLU A 381 15.99 93.65 -69.99
CA GLU A 381 15.06 92.55 -70.15
C GLU A 381 14.05 92.53 -68.99
N VAL A 382 12.89 91.95 -69.27
CA VAL A 382 11.85 91.75 -68.26
C VAL A 382 12.32 90.66 -67.32
N ILE A 383 12.36 90.95 -66.02
CA ILE A 383 12.75 89.96 -65.01
C ILE A 383 11.60 88.96 -64.89
N PRO A 384 11.85 87.65 -65.06
CA PRO A 384 10.82 86.63 -64.97
C PRO A 384 10.22 86.61 -63.56
N VAL A 385 8.92 86.93 -63.45
CA VAL A 385 8.17 86.73 -62.22
C VAL A 385 7.53 85.35 -62.31
N VAL A 386 8.08 84.39 -61.57
CA VAL A 386 7.41 83.09 -61.41
C VAL A 386 6.26 83.29 -60.42
N SER A 387 5.14 83.80 -60.92
CA SER A 387 3.88 83.85 -60.17
C SER A 387 3.19 82.49 -60.29
N GLY A 388 3.74 81.48 -59.64
CA GLY A 388 3.18 80.13 -59.69
C GLY A 388 3.97 79.16 -58.84
N GLY A 389 3.44 78.80 -57.67
CA GLY A 389 4.08 77.79 -56.81
C GLY A 389 3.45 77.63 -55.44
N MET A 390 2.21 77.14 -55.42
CA MET A 390 1.45 76.51 -54.31
C MET A 390 1.21 77.31 -53.02
N GLY A 391 -0.08 77.47 -52.73
CA GLY A 391 -0.61 78.32 -51.67
C GLY A 391 -0.32 77.85 -50.26
N MET A 392 -0.11 78.83 -49.39
CA MET A 392 -0.81 79.01 -48.11
C MET A 392 -0.33 80.35 -47.54
N GLY A 393 -1.26 81.12 -46.97
CA GLY A 393 -1.11 82.51 -46.59
C GLY A 393 0.04 82.78 -45.63
N GLY A 394 0.84 83.78 -45.98
CA GLY A 394 1.93 84.27 -45.15
C GLY A 394 2.62 85.41 -45.88
N SER A 395 2.17 86.62 -45.61
CA SER A 395 2.78 87.88 -46.02
C SER A 395 4.31 87.84 -45.88
N MET A 396 5.01 87.69 -47.01
CA MET A 396 6.41 88.06 -47.33
C MET A 396 6.85 87.42 -48.65
N GLY A 397 5.91 87.16 -49.57
CA GLY A 397 6.27 87.09 -50.98
C GLY A 397 6.59 88.51 -51.48
N MET A 398 7.31 88.63 -52.58
CA MET A 398 7.44 89.87 -53.34
C MET A 398 6.07 90.24 -53.97
N GLY A 399 5.05 90.40 -53.13
CA GLY A 399 3.74 90.91 -53.51
C GLY A 399 3.94 92.31 -54.05
N SER A 400 3.13 92.67 -55.04
CA SER A 400 3.10 93.98 -55.69
C SER A 400 2.95 95.18 -54.73
N THR A 401 2.79 94.92 -53.44
CA THR A 401 2.59 95.91 -52.36
C THR A 401 3.87 96.26 -51.58
N GLY A 402 4.93 95.46 -51.63
CA GLY A 402 6.23 95.81 -51.02
C GLY A 402 7.06 96.75 -51.89
N GLY A 403 8.00 97.51 -51.30
CA GLY A 403 8.91 98.40 -52.03
C GLY A 403 9.61 97.70 -53.19
N GLY A 404 9.96 96.43 -53.02
CA GLY A 404 10.59 95.59 -54.05
C GLY A 404 9.63 95.20 -55.16
N GLY A 405 8.41 94.76 -54.82
CA GLY A 405 7.40 94.39 -55.82
C GLY A 405 6.97 95.58 -56.68
N GLN A 406 6.90 96.78 -56.10
CA GLN A 406 6.66 98.01 -56.84
C GLN A 406 7.86 98.38 -57.72
N ALA A 407 9.09 98.30 -57.21
CA ALA A 407 10.29 98.54 -58.00
C ALA A 407 10.42 97.54 -59.17
N LEU A 408 10.11 96.26 -58.94
CA LEU A 408 10.13 95.20 -59.95
C LEU A 408 9.03 95.38 -60.99
N SER A 409 7.81 95.70 -60.57
CA SER A 409 6.70 95.95 -61.49
C SER A 409 6.96 97.21 -62.33
N ARG A 410 7.48 98.28 -61.72
CA ARG A 410 7.91 99.49 -62.45
C ARG A 410 9.04 99.17 -63.42
N HIS A 411 10.05 98.41 -63.00
CA HIS A 411 11.15 97.96 -63.84
C HIS A 411 10.63 97.16 -65.05
N ASN A 412 9.79 96.14 -64.82
CA ASN A 412 9.21 95.33 -65.89
C ASN A 412 8.31 96.12 -66.83
N THR A 413 7.57 97.11 -66.31
CA THR A 413 6.74 98.01 -67.13
C THR A 413 7.60 98.92 -68.00
N LEU A 414 8.66 99.53 -67.45
CA LEU A 414 9.59 100.37 -68.19
C LEU A 414 10.39 99.55 -69.22
N ALA A 415 10.84 98.35 -68.86
CA ALA A 415 11.52 97.41 -69.77
C ALA A 415 10.61 97.01 -70.94
N PHE A 416 9.34 96.73 -70.65
CA PHE A 416 8.33 96.45 -71.69
C PHE A 416 8.05 97.68 -72.57
N GLN A 417 7.88 98.87 -71.98
CA GLN A 417 7.70 100.12 -72.73
C GLN A 417 8.89 100.43 -73.63
N ARG A 418 10.12 100.24 -73.14
CA ARG A 418 11.33 100.36 -73.95
C ARG A 418 11.31 99.37 -75.12
N LYS A 419 10.94 98.11 -74.87
CA LYS A 419 10.84 97.06 -75.91
C LYS A 419 9.78 97.39 -76.96
N GLU A 420 8.67 98.00 -76.56
CA GLU A 420 7.61 98.44 -77.49
C GLU A 420 8.04 99.66 -78.32
N LEU A 421 8.69 100.65 -77.70
CA LEU A 421 9.24 101.82 -78.39
C LEU A 421 10.32 101.42 -79.40
N LEU A 422 11.18 100.45 -79.07
CA LEU A 422 12.22 99.93 -79.97
C LEU A 422 11.69 99.19 -81.21
N LYS A 423 10.41 98.80 -81.24
CA LYS A 423 9.78 98.23 -82.45
C LYS A 423 9.53 99.27 -83.53
N SER A 424 9.41 100.55 -83.16
CA SER A 424 9.03 101.65 -84.07
C SER A 424 10.06 102.78 -84.13
N MET A 425 11.01 102.85 -83.19
CA MET A 425 11.99 103.93 -83.06
C MET A 425 13.41 103.37 -82.86
N SER A 426 14.43 104.13 -83.28
CA SER A 426 15.85 103.76 -83.07
C SER A 426 16.28 103.99 -81.60
N ASP A 427 17.28 103.24 -81.14
CA ASP A 427 17.78 103.25 -79.74
C ASP A 427 18.26 104.64 -79.24
N LYS A 428 18.57 105.58 -80.15
CA LYS A 428 19.00 106.95 -79.83
C LYS A 428 17.86 107.98 -79.81
N ALA A 429 16.61 107.57 -79.99
CA ALA A 429 15.49 108.49 -79.92
C ALA A 429 15.35 109.09 -78.51
N PRO A 430 15.11 110.40 -78.35
CA PRO A 430 15.03 111.05 -77.02
C PRO A 430 13.99 110.41 -76.08
N GLN A 431 12.95 109.81 -76.64
CA GLN A 431 11.92 109.09 -75.88
C GLN A 431 12.41 107.72 -75.36
N VAL A 432 13.27 107.03 -76.09
CA VAL A 432 13.89 105.74 -75.68
C VAL A 432 15.01 105.98 -74.67
N GLN A 433 15.81 107.04 -74.85
CA GLN A 433 16.86 107.41 -73.89
C GLN A 433 16.30 107.79 -72.51
N ARG A 434 15.20 108.55 -72.46
CA ARG A 434 14.53 108.88 -71.19
C ARG A 434 14.07 107.63 -70.42
N VAL A 435 13.48 106.65 -71.11
CA VAL A 435 13.06 105.39 -70.47
C VAL A 435 14.28 104.57 -70.04
N THR A 436 15.36 104.60 -70.82
CA THR A 436 16.63 103.91 -70.52
C THR A 436 17.26 104.45 -69.23
N GLU A 437 17.38 105.78 -69.09
CA GLU A 437 17.89 106.44 -67.88
C GLU A 437 17.03 106.10 -66.65
N LEU A 438 15.70 106.08 -66.79
CA LEU A 438 14.79 105.71 -65.71
C LEU A 438 14.94 104.24 -65.25
N ILE A 439 15.24 103.32 -66.17
CA ILE A 439 15.52 101.90 -65.83
C ILE A 439 16.85 101.81 -65.07
N GLU A 440 17.88 102.54 -65.51
CA GLU A 440 19.20 102.54 -64.87
C GLU A 440 19.16 103.17 -63.47
N GLU A 441 18.38 104.24 -63.27
CA GLU A 441 18.17 104.89 -61.97
C GLU A 441 17.44 103.97 -60.98
N LEU A 442 16.49 103.17 -61.45
CA LEU A 442 15.67 102.29 -60.60
C LEU A 442 16.41 101.01 -60.15
N ARG A 443 17.43 100.57 -60.89
CA ARG A 443 18.15 99.31 -60.67
C ARG A 443 18.84 99.16 -59.29
N PRO A 444 19.63 100.11 -58.78
CA PRO A 444 20.28 99.95 -57.47
C PRO A 444 19.27 99.81 -56.33
N THR A 445 18.13 100.51 -56.43
CA THR A 445 17.02 100.39 -55.49
C THR A 445 16.40 98.99 -55.54
N LEU A 446 16.18 98.45 -56.74
CA LEU A 446 15.69 97.07 -56.93
C LEU A 446 16.64 96.03 -56.31
N LEU A 447 17.94 96.11 -56.58
CA LEU A 447 18.93 95.15 -56.06
C LEU A 447 19.06 95.21 -54.54
N THR A 448 19.02 96.41 -53.96
CA THR A 448 19.04 96.59 -52.50
C THR A 448 17.81 95.97 -51.86
N GLU A 449 16.66 96.15 -52.47
CA GLU A 449 15.38 95.67 -51.94
C GLU A 449 15.22 94.15 -52.09
N LEU A 450 15.69 93.58 -53.20
CA LEU A 450 15.89 92.14 -53.33
C LEU A 450 16.83 91.64 -52.20
N SER A 451 18.00 92.26 -52.01
CA SER A 451 18.94 91.84 -50.97
C SER A 451 18.34 91.86 -49.55
N ARG A 452 17.57 92.89 -49.21
CA ARG A 452 16.84 92.98 -47.93
C ARG A 452 15.79 91.90 -47.78
N THR A 453 15.02 91.64 -48.84
CA THR A 453 13.99 90.58 -48.84
C THR A 453 14.63 89.20 -48.61
N ARG A 454 15.74 88.93 -49.30
CA ARG A 454 16.55 87.73 -49.09
C ARG A 454 17.03 87.59 -47.65
N GLN A 455 17.62 88.65 -47.08
CA GLN A 455 18.12 88.63 -45.71
C GLN A 455 17.00 88.35 -44.70
N ALA A 456 15.82 88.93 -44.90
CA ALA A 456 14.66 88.66 -44.06
C ALA A 456 14.21 87.19 -44.15
N MET A 457 14.19 86.60 -45.34
CA MET A 457 13.89 85.17 -45.53
C MET A 457 14.94 84.26 -44.88
N VAL A 458 16.23 84.62 -44.93
CA VAL A 458 17.29 83.87 -44.23
C VAL A 458 17.09 83.89 -42.72
N ILE A 459 16.75 85.05 -42.14
CA ILE A 459 16.45 85.18 -40.71
C ILE A 459 15.23 84.33 -40.35
N GLN A 460 14.18 84.36 -41.17
CA GLN A 460 13.00 83.52 -40.97
C GLN A 460 13.35 82.04 -41.02
N ARG A 461 14.17 81.61 -41.99
CA ARG A 461 14.66 80.23 -42.08
C ARG A 461 15.42 79.84 -40.82
N GLN A 462 16.32 80.68 -40.32
CA GLN A 462 17.06 80.44 -39.08
C GLN A 462 16.15 80.34 -37.85
N ASN A 463 15.05 81.11 -37.80
CA ASN A 463 14.08 81.02 -36.72
C ASN A 463 13.33 79.69 -36.76
N VAL A 464 12.84 79.27 -37.93
CA VAL A 464 12.14 77.99 -38.11
C VAL A 464 13.10 76.82 -37.84
N GLU A 465 14.36 76.90 -38.28
CA GLU A 465 15.38 75.89 -38.02
C GLU A 465 15.66 75.71 -36.52
N ARG A 466 15.73 76.80 -35.75
CA ARG A 466 15.91 76.69 -34.28
C ARG A 466 14.74 75.97 -33.61
N GLU A 467 13.50 76.21 -34.05
CA GLU A 467 12.33 75.52 -33.52
C GLU A 467 12.28 74.04 -33.99
N TYR A 468 12.73 73.76 -35.22
CA TYR A 468 12.91 72.40 -35.74
C TYR A 468 13.89 71.59 -34.89
N GLN A 469 15.06 72.15 -34.57
CA GLN A 469 16.07 71.47 -33.75
C GLN A 469 15.55 71.19 -32.33
N LYS A 470 14.82 72.12 -31.71
CA LYS A 470 14.15 71.87 -30.43
C LYS A 470 13.13 70.73 -30.51
N ALA A 471 12.37 70.63 -31.61
CA ALA A 471 11.44 69.53 -31.82
C ALA A 471 12.18 68.18 -31.98
N MET A 472 13.33 68.18 -32.67
CA MET A 472 14.17 66.99 -32.85
C MET A 472 14.80 66.48 -31.55
N GLU A 473 15.31 67.37 -30.70
CA GLU A 473 15.87 66.99 -29.39
C GLU A 473 14.82 66.30 -28.50
N ARG A 474 13.56 66.74 -28.56
CA ARG A 474 12.44 66.10 -27.86
C ARG A 474 12.11 64.72 -28.42
N ILE A 475 12.14 64.55 -29.74
CA ILE A 475 11.92 63.25 -30.40
C ILE A 475 13.04 62.26 -30.06
N GLY A 476 14.30 62.72 -30.03
CA GLY A 476 15.47 61.88 -29.74
C GLY A 476 15.56 61.39 -28.29
N SER A 477 15.05 62.18 -27.34
CA SER A 477 15.04 61.83 -25.91
C SER A 477 13.80 61.04 -25.46
N ALA A 478 12.75 60.99 -26.28
CA ALA A 478 11.49 60.33 -25.96
C ALA A 478 11.61 58.84 -25.59
N PRO A 479 12.35 57.97 -26.33
CA PRO A 479 12.41 56.54 -26.03
C PRO A 479 13.05 56.23 -24.66
N HIS A 480 14.06 57.01 -24.27
CA HIS A 480 14.71 56.85 -22.97
C HIS A 480 13.78 57.30 -21.84
N ILE A 481 13.03 58.39 -22.03
CA ILE A 481 12.09 58.89 -21.03
C ILE A 481 10.90 57.94 -20.86
N GLU A 482 10.35 57.44 -21.96
CA GLU A 482 9.28 56.43 -21.95
C GLU A 482 9.70 55.17 -21.20
N ARG A 483 10.93 54.69 -21.43
CA ARG A 483 11.46 53.52 -20.70
C ARG A 483 11.54 53.77 -19.19
N VAL A 484 12.13 54.88 -18.76
CA VAL A 484 12.27 55.18 -17.32
C VAL A 484 10.89 55.37 -16.68
N PHE A 485 9.95 56.01 -17.38
CA PHE A 485 8.60 56.24 -16.89
C PHE A 485 7.80 54.93 -16.75
N THR A 486 7.82 54.09 -17.77
CA THR A 486 7.12 52.79 -17.77
C THR A 486 7.68 51.85 -16.70
N ASP A 487 8.98 51.88 -16.42
CA ASP A 487 9.59 51.11 -15.34
C ASP A 487 9.09 51.59 -13.96
N ILE A 488 9.00 52.90 -13.72
CA ILE A 488 8.47 53.47 -12.46
C ILE A 488 6.97 53.18 -12.34
N GLU A 489 6.21 53.32 -13.43
CA GLU A 489 4.77 53.05 -13.48
C GLU A 489 4.46 51.58 -13.17
N ARG A 490 5.20 50.64 -13.75
CA ARG A 490 5.08 49.21 -13.44
C ARG A 490 5.37 48.93 -11.96
N LEU A 491 6.45 49.50 -11.41
CA LEU A 491 6.79 49.32 -9.99
C LEU A 491 5.71 49.86 -9.06
N ARG A 492 5.13 51.02 -9.40
CA ARG A 492 4.01 51.63 -8.69
C ARG A 492 2.76 50.73 -8.74
N GLU A 493 2.38 50.24 -9.92
CA GLU A 493 1.21 49.38 -10.11
C GLU A 493 1.34 48.05 -9.35
N ILE A 494 2.52 47.41 -9.39
CA ILE A 494 2.79 46.18 -8.61
C ILE A 494 2.62 46.47 -7.12
N LYS A 495 3.20 47.55 -6.61
CA LYS A 495 3.12 47.91 -5.18
C LYS A 495 1.68 48.21 -4.76
N GLN A 496 0.91 48.93 -5.59
CA GLN A 496 -0.51 49.19 -5.35
C GLN A 496 -1.34 47.89 -5.35
N GLY A 497 -1.07 46.97 -6.28
CA GLY A 497 -1.72 45.66 -6.32
C GLY A 497 -1.47 44.84 -5.06
N VAL A 498 -0.21 44.77 -4.59
CA VAL A 498 0.13 44.07 -3.33
C VAL A 498 -0.50 44.78 -2.13
N TYR A 499 -0.51 46.12 -2.10
CA TYR A 499 -1.15 46.90 -1.04
C TYR A 499 -2.64 46.58 -0.92
N LEU A 500 -3.37 46.55 -2.04
CA LEU A 500 -4.80 46.23 -2.07
C LEU A 500 -5.08 44.79 -1.62
N VAL A 501 -4.28 43.83 -2.05
CA VAL A 501 -4.41 42.42 -1.60
C VAL A 501 -4.16 42.31 -0.09
N MET A 502 -3.12 42.98 0.43
CA MET A 502 -2.83 43.00 1.86
C MET A 502 -3.95 43.69 2.66
N LEU A 503 -4.53 44.77 2.12
CA LEU A 503 -5.66 45.45 2.72
C LEU A 503 -6.91 44.56 2.75
N GLN A 504 -7.22 43.89 1.64
CA GLN A 504 -8.30 42.90 1.57
C GLN A 504 -8.08 41.78 2.58
N LYS A 505 -6.84 41.28 2.71
CA LYS A 505 -6.51 40.26 3.70
C LYS A 505 -6.66 40.75 5.13
N ARG A 506 -6.34 42.02 5.39
CA ARG A 506 -6.58 42.66 6.70
C ARG A 506 -8.07 42.70 7.03
N GLU A 507 -8.93 43.10 6.08
CA GLU A 507 -10.38 43.12 6.28
C GLU A 507 -10.95 41.70 6.49
N GLU A 508 -10.45 40.70 5.76
CA GLU A 508 -10.82 39.29 5.98
C GLU A 508 -10.45 38.82 7.39
N LEU A 509 -9.23 39.12 7.86
CA LEU A 509 -8.78 38.78 9.21
C LEU A 509 -9.55 39.56 10.29
N ALA A 510 -9.90 40.82 10.02
CA ALA A 510 -10.73 41.63 10.91
C ALA A 510 -12.13 41.01 11.08
N MET A 511 -12.74 40.51 10.00
CA MET A 511 -14.00 39.76 10.08
C MET A 511 -13.84 38.38 10.74
N GLY A 512 -12.72 37.70 10.51
CA GLY A 512 -12.42 36.36 11.04
C GLY A 512 -12.06 36.30 12.53
N ARG A 513 -11.88 37.45 13.21
CA ARG A 513 -11.53 37.53 14.63
C ARG A 513 -12.66 37.14 15.59
N VAL A 514 -13.91 37.14 15.13
CA VAL A 514 -15.09 36.89 15.99
C VAL A 514 -15.68 35.48 15.79
N ASP A 515 -15.60 34.90 14.58
CA ASP A 515 -16.19 33.60 14.25
C ASP A 515 -15.12 32.52 13.97
N VAL A 516 -14.46 32.02 15.02
CA VAL A 516 -13.64 30.79 14.91
C VAL A 516 -14.57 29.59 15.09
N THR A 517 -14.96 28.99 13.97
CA THR A 517 -15.79 27.78 13.95
C THR A 517 -15.03 26.57 14.50
N ASP A 518 -15.75 25.62 15.09
CA ASP A 518 -15.19 24.36 15.54
C ASP A 518 -14.58 23.55 14.38
N LYS A 519 -13.42 22.92 14.59
CA LYS A 519 -12.76 22.05 13.59
C LYS A 519 -13.57 20.78 13.33
N GLY A 520 -14.33 20.28 14.31
CA GLY A 520 -15.25 19.18 14.10
C GLY A 520 -16.51 19.26 14.95
N LYS A 521 -17.61 18.75 14.40
CA LYS A 521 -18.91 18.70 15.08
C LYS A 521 -19.34 17.26 15.28
N LEU A 522 -19.69 16.92 16.52
CA LEU A 522 -20.31 15.64 16.83
C LEU A 522 -21.72 15.62 16.23
N ILE A 523 -21.94 14.81 15.19
CA ILE A 523 -23.27 14.67 14.56
C ILE A 523 -24.15 13.79 15.43
N GLU A 524 -23.59 12.69 15.89
CA GLU A 524 -24.29 11.72 16.73
C GLU A 524 -23.55 11.59 18.05
N LYS A 525 -24.26 11.85 19.16
CA LYS A 525 -23.73 11.65 20.51
C LYS A 525 -23.20 10.22 20.66
N ALA A 526 -22.14 10.06 21.43
CA ALA A 526 -21.53 8.76 21.64
C ALA A 526 -22.55 7.77 22.21
N GLN A 527 -22.69 6.62 21.55
CA GLN A 527 -23.64 5.56 21.90
C GLN A 527 -22.95 4.20 21.90
N VAL A 528 -23.50 3.25 22.65
CA VAL A 528 -23.01 1.86 22.66
C VAL A 528 -23.30 1.20 21.31
N VAL A 529 -22.27 0.67 20.65
CA VAL A 529 -22.40 -0.05 19.38
C VAL A 529 -22.17 -1.53 19.59
N GLY A 530 -23.26 -2.30 19.43
CA GLY A 530 -23.25 -3.75 19.61
C GLY A 530 -23.20 -4.18 21.08
N GLY A 531 -23.46 -5.47 21.32
CA GLY A 531 -23.33 -6.09 22.65
C GLY A 531 -21.88 -6.16 23.13
N SER A 532 -21.64 -6.82 24.27
CA SER A 532 -20.30 -7.01 24.84
C SER A 532 -19.31 -7.52 23.78
N VAL A 533 -18.28 -6.72 23.46
CA VAL A 533 -17.35 -6.98 22.35
C VAL A 533 -16.20 -7.89 22.79
N LEU A 534 -15.85 -7.87 24.08
CA LEU A 534 -14.92 -8.83 24.69
C LEU A 534 -15.43 -9.28 26.07
N PRO A 535 -15.14 -10.53 26.47
CA PRO A 535 -14.46 -11.56 25.67
C PRO A 535 -15.42 -12.29 24.71
N ASN A 536 -14.96 -12.55 23.48
CA ASN A 536 -15.73 -13.34 22.51
C ASN A 536 -15.89 -14.79 23.00
N ARG A 537 -17.05 -15.09 23.60
CA ARG A 537 -17.38 -16.44 24.11
C ARG A 537 -17.07 -17.50 23.07
N ASN A 538 -17.47 -17.29 21.82
CA ASN A 538 -17.28 -18.27 20.75
C ASN A 538 -15.79 -18.54 20.47
N MET A 539 -14.93 -17.52 20.50
CA MET A 539 -13.50 -17.67 20.24
C MET A 539 -12.80 -18.40 21.38
N ILE A 540 -13.11 -18.05 22.64
CA ILE A 540 -12.56 -18.74 23.82
C ILE A 540 -13.01 -20.20 23.83
N MET A 541 -14.27 -20.47 23.52
CA MET A 541 -14.79 -21.84 23.42
C MET A 541 -14.14 -22.62 22.27
N LEU A 542 -13.85 -21.97 21.15
CA LEU A 542 -13.17 -22.60 20.01
C LEU A 542 -11.72 -22.95 20.35
N ILE A 543 -10.99 -22.05 21.03
CA ILE A 543 -9.63 -22.33 21.53
C ILE A 543 -9.65 -23.46 22.55
N ALA A 544 -10.58 -23.43 23.51
CA ALA A 544 -10.75 -24.50 24.50
C ALA A 544 -11.06 -25.86 23.85
N LEU A 545 -11.90 -25.86 22.81
CA LEU A 545 -12.19 -27.06 22.02
C LEU A 545 -10.96 -27.58 21.27
N ALA A 546 -10.17 -26.68 20.66
CA ALA A 546 -8.95 -27.05 19.95
C ALA A 546 -7.93 -27.68 20.92
N ILE A 547 -7.69 -27.05 22.08
CA ILE A 547 -6.80 -27.58 23.13
C ILE A 547 -7.31 -28.93 23.64
N GLY A 548 -8.62 -29.05 23.87
CA GLY A 548 -9.25 -30.28 24.35
C GLY A 548 -9.07 -31.48 23.42
N ILE A 549 -8.96 -31.26 22.10
CA ILE A 549 -8.67 -32.30 21.11
C ILE A 549 -7.16 -32.56 20.99
N LEU A 550 -6.34 -31.51 21.03
CA LEU A 550 -4.91 -31.59 20.72
C LEU A 550 -4.10 -32.20 21.89
N LEU A 551 -4.45 -31.87 23.13
CA LEU A 551 -3.77 -32.35 24.34
C LEU A 551 -3.77 -33.91 24.45
N PRO A 552 -4.90 -34.62 24.35
CA PRO A 552 -4.92 -36.08 24.38
C PRO A 552 -4.23 -36.70 23.16
N LEU A 553 -4.24 -36.04 22.00
CA LEU A 553 -3.49 -36.51 20.83
C LEU A 553 -1.98 -36.52 21.10
N VAL A 554 -1.45 -35.43 21.63
CA VAL A 554 -0.02 -35.30 21.99
C VAL A 554 0.35 -36.31 23.07
N LEU A 555 -0.46 -36.46 24.12
CA LEU A 555 -0.23 -37.45 25.18
C LEU A 555 -0.24 -38.88 24.64
N LEU A 556 -1.15 -39.22 23.73
CA LEU A 556 -1.20 -40.56 23.13
C LEU A 556 0.01 -40.85 22.25
N ILE A 557 0.48 -39.87 21.47
CA ILE A 557 1.72 -39.99 20.67
C ILE A 557 2.93 -40.18 21.61
N LEU A 558 3.00 -39.41 22.69
CA LEU A 558 4.06 -39.54 23.70
C LEU A 558 4.05 -40.93 24.36
N PHE A 559 2.87 -41.42 24.75
CA PHE A 559 2.73 -42.77 25.28
C PHE A 559 3.07 -43.87 24.27
N GLN A 560 2.83 -43.65 22.98
CA GLN A 560 3.27 -44.57 21.93
C GLN A 560 4.80 -44.60 21.81
N PHE A 561 5.46 -43.44 21.91
CA PHE A 561 6.92 -43.35 21.86
C PHE A 561 7.58 -44.08 23.04
N LEU A 562 6.93 -44.11 24.21
CA LEU A 562 7.40 -44.80 25.42
C LEU A 562 7.16 -46.32 25.41
N ARG A 563 6.53 -46.91 24.39
CA ARG A 563 6.30 -48.37 24.32
C ARG A 563 7.54 -49.14 23.89
N THR A 564 8.09 -49.92 24.82
CA THR A 564 9.31 -50.73 24.61
C THR A 564 9.04 -52.17 24.15
N LYS A 565 7.78 -52.64 24.17
CA LYS A 565 7.38 -54.01 23.80
C LYS A 565 6.84 -54.11 22.38
N VAL A 566 6.93 -55.29 21.78
CA VAL A 566 6.44 -55.60 20.43
C VAL A 566 4.92 -55.76 20.46
N GLY A 567 4.17 -54.88 19.78
CA GLY A 567 2.70 -54.94 19.73
C GLY A 567 2.14 -55.24 18.34
N MET A 568 2.93 -55.05 17.28
CA MET A 568 2.52 -55.29 15.90
C MET A 568 3.65 -55.94 15.09
N ARG A 569 3.32 -56.67 14.03
CA ARG A 569 4.30 -57.21 13.08
C ARG A 569 5.26 -56.13 12.54
N ALA A 570 4.75 -54.92 12.28
CA ALA A 570 5.56 -53.79 11.85
C ALA A 570 6.67 -53.43 12.86
N ASP A 571 6.46 -53.66 14.16
CA ASP A 571 7.50 -53.45 15.17
C ASP A 571 8.65 -54.45 14.98
N ILE A 572 8.38 -55.70 14.60
CA ILE A 572 9.40 -56.74 14.32
C ILE A 572 10.16 -56.41 13.02
N GLU A 573 9.44 -56.03 11.96
CA GLU A 573 10.03 -55.63 10.67
C GLU A 573 10.85 -54.33 10.76
N SER A 574 10.56 -53.49 11.75
CA SER A 574 11.36 -52.29 12.06
C SER A 574 12.57 -52.60 12.94
N ALA A 575 12.48 -53.62 13.79
CA ALA A 575 13.51 -53.97 14.77
C ALA A 575 14.54 -54.97 14.22
N SER A 576 14.19 -55.77 13.22
CA SER A 576 15.02 -56.84 12.67
C SER A 576 14.80 -57.05 11.16
N ARG A 577 15.85 -57.50 10.47
CA ARG A 577 15.81 -57.95 9.06
C ARG A 577 15.54 -59.45 8.91
N LEU A 578 15.66 -60.23 9.99
CA LEU A 578 15.36 -61.66 9.99
C LEU A 578 13.91 -61.92 9.57
N PRO A 579 13.67 -63.05 8.90
CA PRO A 579 12.38 -63.30 8.33
C PRO A 579 11.34 -63.76 9.36
N ILE A 580 10.09 -63.40 9.11
CA ILE A 580 8.93 -63.83 9.89
C ILE A 580 8.27 -65.02 9.17
N LEU A 581 8.11 -66.15 9.85
CA LEU A 581 7.50 -67.37 9.30
C LEU A 581 5.97 -67.28 9.21
N GLY A 582 5.35 -66.54 10.13
CA GLY A 582 3.90 -66.33 10.12
C GLY A 582 3.38 -65.72 11.41
N GLU A 583 2.11 -65.34 11.37
CA GLU A 583 1.35 -64.83 12.52
C GLU A 583 0.39 -65.92 12.99
N VAL A 584 0.58 -66.42 14.21
CA VAL A 584 -0.27 -67.48 14.78
C VAL A 584 -1.36 -66.84 15.63
N PHE A 585 -2.61 -66.99 15.19
CA PHE A 585 -3.80 -66.53 15.88
C PHE A 585 -4.53 -67.69 16.55
N ASN A 586 -5.06 -67.45 17.75
CA ASN A 586 -5.82 -68.46 18.51
C ASN A 586 -7.15 -68.90 17.82
N VAL A 587 -7.63 -68.16 16.81
CA VAL A 587 -8.93 -68.41 16.15
C VAL A 587 -8.79 -69.10 14.78
N HIS A 588 -7.66 -68.99 14.09
CA HIS A 588 -7.44 -69.54 12.72
C HIS A 588 -6.13 -70.34 12.70
N GLN A 589 -6.04 -71.31 13.59
CA GLN A 589 -4.77 -71.94 13.94
C GLN A 589 -4.21 -72.84 12.84
N GLU A 590 -5.06 -73.59 12.12
CA GLU A 590 -4.58 -74.50 11.06
C GLU A 590 -4.04 -73.76 9.83
N GLU A 591 -4.66 -72.64 9.45
CA GLU A 591 -4.21 -71.84 8.30
C GLU A 591 -2.90 -71.13 8.61
N ALA A 592 -2.78 -70.55 9.81
CA ALA A 592 -1.53 -69.95 10.29
C ALA A 592 -0.39 -70.98 10.39
N LEU A 593 -0.68 -72.18 10.92
CA LEU A 593 0.30 -73.27 11.00
C LEU A 593 0.75 -73.74 9.61
N ARG A 594 -0.18 -73.81 8.65
CA ARG A 594 0.15 -74.12 7.25
C ARG A 594 1.10 -73.08 6.66
N THR A 595 0.87 -71.80 6.90
CA THR A 595 1.77 -70.71 6.47
C THR A 595 3.14 -70.82 7.11
N VAL A 596 3.22 -70.99 8.43
CA VAL A 596 4.49 -71.17 9.16
C VAL A 596 5.26 -72.37 8.61
N ARG A 597 4.59 -73.51 8.43
CA ARG A 597 5.20 -74.74 7.88
C ARG A 597 5.71 -74.55 6.46
N THR A 598 4.92 -73.96 5.57
CA THR A 598 5.34 -73.72 4.18
C THR A 598 6.54 -72.78 4.13
N ASN A 599 6.50 -71.67 4.86
CA ASN A 599 7.60 -70.70 4.90
C ASN A 599 8.87 -71.28 5.54
N LEU A 600 8.72 -72.22 6.48
CA LEU A 600 9.84 -72.93 7.09
C LEU A 600 10.51 -73.86 6.07
N LEU A 601 9.73 -74.69 5.37
CA LEU A 601 10.24 -75.62 4.36
C LEU A 601 10.89 -74.91 3.16
N LEU A 602 10.42 -73.71 2.80
CA LEU A 602 11.04 -72.89 1.75
C LEU A 602 12.40 -72.32 2.15
N ARG A 603 12.73 -72.30 3.44
CA ARG A 603 13.98 -71.72 3.96
C ARG A 603 15.00 -72.75 4.44
N LEU A 604 14.56 -73.96 4.77
CA LEU A 604 15.43 -75.06 5.17
C LEU A 604 16.10 -75.71 3.94
N GLN A 605 17.39 -76.04 4.08
CA GLN A 605 18.09 -76.87 3.11
C GLN A 605 17.83 -78.37 3.37
N PRO A 606 18.00 -79.27 2.38
CA PRO A 606 17.66 -80.70 2.51
C PRO A 606 18.43 -81.46 3.61
N ASP A 607 19.59 -80.94 4.02
CA ASP A 607 20.47 -81.46 5.05
C ASP A 607 20.16 -80.91 6.46
N GLN A 608 19.33 -79.86 6.56
CA GLN A 608 18.94 -79.24 7.82
C GLN A 608 17.71 -79.93 8.42
N LYS A 609 17.92 -80.78 9.42
CA LYS A 609 16.88 -81.63 10.01
C LYS A 609 16.50 -81.24 11.43
N THR A 610 17.35 -80.53 12.16
CA THR A 610 17.13 -80.22 13.58
C THR A 610 16.70 -78.77 13.78
N LEU A 611 15.51 -78.61 14.37
CA LEU A 611 14.82 -77.33 14.55
C LEU A 611 14.70 -77.02 16.03
N LEU A 612 15.36 -75.95 16.47
CA LEU A 612 15.23 -75.46 17.84
C LEU A 612 14.08 -74.47 17.94
N VAL A 613 13.16 -74.68 18.87
CA VAL A 613 12.09 -73.75 19.21
C VAL A 613 12.40 -73.12 20.56
N THR A 614 12.51 -71.79 20.60
CA THR A 614 12.82 -71.06 21.83
C THR A 614 12.14 -69.68 21.84
N SER A 615 12.25 -68.98 22.97
CA SER A 615 11.65 -67.67 23.19
C SER A 615 12.50 -66.82 24.13
N ASP A 616 12.10 -65.56 24.32
CA ASP A 616 12.76 -64.65 25.26
C ASP A 616 12.48 -65.08 26.69
N ALA A 617 11.20 -65.23 27.03
CA ALA A 617 10.76 -65.50 28.41
C ALA A 617 9.90 -66.76 28.52
N VAL A 618 9.79 -67.27 29.74
CA VAL A 618 8.87 -68.37 30.08
C VAL A 618 7.42 -67.88 29.88
N GLY A 619 6.59 -68.69 29.22
CA GLY A 619 5.19 -68.35 28.93
C GLY A 619 4.92 -67.68 27.57
N ASP A 620 5.94 -67.58 26.70
CA ASP A 620 5.77 -67.08 25.31
C ASP A 620 5.04 -68.05 24.37
N GLY A 621 4.80 -69.28 24.82
CA GLY A 621 4.12 -70.33 24.05
C GLY A 621 5.07 -71.25 23.29
N LYS A 622 6.34 -71.32 23.68
CA LYS A 622 7.38 -72.14 23.03
C LYS A 622 7.02 -73.61 22.86
N THR A 623 6.70 -74.30 23.95
CA THR A 623 6.31 -75.71 23.97
C THR A 623 5.08 -75.97 23.11
N TYR A 624 4.10 -75.07 23.17
CA TYR A 624 2.89 -75.17 22.36
C TYR A 624 3.19 -75.07 20.86
N GLN A 625 3.99 -74.09 20.45
CA GLN A 625 4.38 -73.92 19.06
C GLN A 625 5.31 -75.04 18.59
N ALA A 626 6.16 -75.60 19.45
CA ALA A 626 7.00 -76.75 19.14
C ALA A 626 6.15 -78.00 18.83
N ILE A 627 5.14 -78.28 19.67
CA ILE A 627 4.18 -79.37 19.44
C ILE A 627 3.42 -79.16 18.13
N GLN A 628 2.87 -77.96 17.91
CA GLN A 628 2.10 -77.64 16.71
C GLN A 628 2.96 -77.75 15.45
N LEU A 629 4.21 -77.30 15.50
CA LEU A 629 5.14 -77.42 14.38
C LEU A 629 5.47 -78.88 14.07
N ALA A 630 5.75 -79.69 15.10
CA ALA A 630 6.02 -81.12 14.95
C ALA A 630 4.83 -81.87 14.34
N GLN A 631 3.62 -81.66 14.85
CA GLN A 631 2.39 -82.20 14.30
C GLN A 631 2.15 -81.71 12.85
N GLY A 632 2.42 -80.43 12.59
CA GLY A 632 2.32 -79.85 11.26
C GLY A 632 3.24 -80.52 10.23
N LEU A 633 4.48 -80.84 10.62
CA LEU A 633 5.45 -81.54 9.78
C LEU A 633 5.09 -83.02 9.59
N ALA A 634 4.60 -83.70 10.63
CA ALA A 634 4.17 -85.10 10.55
C ALA A 634 2.99 -85.32 9.60
N ARG A 635 2.08 -84.33 9.49
CA ARG A 635 0.99 -84.33 8.49
C ARG A 635 1.47 -84.29 7.01
N LEU A 636 2.77 -84.11 6.75
CA LEU A 636 3.37 -84.19 5.41
C LEU A 636 4.04 -85.56 5.14
N ASP A 637 3.62 -86.60 5.87
CA ASP A 637 4.21 -87.95 5.84
C ASP A 637 5.71 -87.95 6.13
N LYS A 638 6.19 -86.99 6.92
CA LYS A 638 7.56 -86.93 7.42
C LYS A 638 7.66 -87.62 8.76
N LYS A 639 8.76 -88.35 8.99
CA LYS A 639 9.05 -88.92 10.30
C LYS A 639 9.60 -87.83 11.21
N VAL A 640 8.83 -87.41 12.20
CA VAL A 640 9.20 -86.31 13.11
C VAL A 640 9.33 -86.83 14.54
N VAL A 641 10.40 -86.41 15.20
CA VAL A 641 10.58 -86.59 16.64
C VAL A 641 10.57 -85.24 17.36
N LEU A 642 9.79 -85.14 18.43
CA LEU A 642 9.74 -83.97 19.31
C LEU A 642 10.53 -84.27 20.58
N VAL A 643 11.57 -83.48 20.86
CA VAL A 643 12.48 -83.68 21.99
C VAL A 643 12.32 -82.55 23.00
N ASP A 644 12.04 -82.91 24.25
CA ASP A 644 11.94 -81.96 25.36
C ASP A 644 13.31 -81.74 26.01
N LEU A 645 13.97 -80.63 25.66
CA LEU A 645 15.24 -80.18 26.24
C LEU A 645 15.06 -78.95 27.16
N ASP A 646 13.84 -78.50 27.44
CA ASP A 646 13.59 -77.58 28.56
C ASP A 646 13.53 -78.36 29.88
N LEU A 647 14.70 -78.85 30.27
CA LEU A 647 14.91 -79.61 31.50
C LEU A 647 14.57 -78.81 32.78
N ARG A 648 14.42 -77.48 32.69
CA ARG A 648 14.07 -76.63 33.84
C ARG A 648 12.56 -76.54 34.05
N HIS A 649 11.78 -76.43 32.97
CA HIS A 649 10.33 -76.35 33.00
C HIS A 649 9.70 -77.25 31.92
N PRO A 650 9.79 -78.59 32.09
CA PRO A 650 9.35 -79.52 31.06
C PRO A 650 7.83 -79.45 30.87
N GLY A 651 7.41 -79.13 29.64
CA GLY A 651 6.00 -78.86 29.33
C GLY A 651 5.37 -79.86 28.36
N ILE A 652 6.16 -80.64 27.61
CA ILE A 652 5.65 -81.48 26.53
C ILE A 652 4.82 -82.64 27.07
N ALA A 653 5.32 -83.33 28.10
CA ALA A 653 4.62 -84.48 28.70
C ALA A 653 3.25 -84.08 29.26
N GLN A 654 3.16 -82.92 29.93
CA GLN A 654 1.91 -82.39 30.46
C GLN A 654 0.96 -81.96 29.34
N ALA A 655 1.46 -81.31 28.29
CA ALA A 655 0.64 -80.83 27.18
C ALA A 655 0.05 -81.95 26.31
N LEU A 656 0.76 -83.08 26.18
CA LEU A 656 0.34 -84.25 25.40
C LEU A 656 -0.30 -85.38 26.24
N GLY A 657 -0.41 -85.20 27.57
CA GLY A 657 -1.00 -86.21 28.46
C GLY A 657 -0.18 -87.50 28.61
N ILE A 658 1.14 -87.42 28.47
CA ILE A 658 2.06 -88.57 28.49
C ILE A 658 2.57 -88.80 29.92
N THR A 659 2.42 -90.03 30.44
CA THR A 659 3.06 -90.46 31.69
C THR A 659 4.35 -91.22 31.40
N ALA A 660 5.50 -90.54 31.48
CA ALA A 660 6.81 -91.15 31.20
C ALA A 660 7.62 -91.38 32.49
N LYS A 661 8.15 -92.60 32.68
CA LYS A 661 9.05 -92.94 33.81
C LYS A 661 10.53 -92.63 33.54
N GLY A 662 10.93 -92.52 32.27
CA GLY A 662 12.24 -92.09 31.77
C GLY A 662 12.08 -91.00 30.70
N GLY A 663 13.20 -90.49 30.16
CA GLY A 663 13.22 -89.40 29.18
C GLY A 663 14.62 -88.85 28.88
N THR A 664 14.71 -87.62 28.37
CA THR A 664 16.00 -86.97 28.07
C THR A 664 16.93 -86.94 29.28
N PHE A 665 16.43 -86.76 30.50
CA PHE A 665 17.25 -86.84 31.72
C PHE A 665 17.97 -88.19 31.88
N SER A 666 17.26 -89.31 31.68
CA SER A 666 17.87 -90.64 31.81
C SER A 666 18.84 -90.93 30.68
N LEU A 667 18.55 -90.50 29.45
CA LEU A 667 19.47 -90.68 28.31
C LEU A 667 20.76 -89.88 28.43
N LEU A 668 20.66 -88.61 28.81
CA LEU A 668 21.84 -87.73 28.92
C LEU A 668 22.73 -88.07 30.12
N SER A 669 22.19 -88.83 31.10
CA SER A 669 22.95 -89.33 32.25
C SER A 669 23.87 -90.52 31.90
N LEU A 670 23.60 -91.24 30.80
CA LEU A 670 24.40 -92.36 30.33
C LEU A 670 25.70 -91.86 29.66
N THR A 671 26.79 -92.61 29.84
CA THR A 671 28.12 -92.26 29.30
C THR A 671 28.22 -92.44 27.78
N SER A 672 27.46 -93.38 27.20
CA SER A 672 27.40 -93.64 25.76
C SER A 672 26.07 -94.32 25.40
N PRO A 673 24.99 -93.56 25.16
CA PRO A 673 23.67 -94.12 24.84
C PRO A 673 23.67 -94.86 23.49
N ALA A 674 23.15 -96.09 23.47
CA ALA A 674 22.98 -96.87 22.24
C ALA A 674 21.63 -96.60 21.57
N ALA A 675 21.48 -96.99 20.29
CA ALA A 675 20.23 -96.82 19.55
C ALA A 675 19.03 -97.57 20.17
N ALA A 676 19.27 -98.62 20.95
CA ALA A 676 18.24 -99.34 21.69
C ALA A 676 17.75 -98.54 22.92
N ASP A 677 18.64 -97.82 23.59
CA ASP A 677 18.32 -97.02 24.77
C ASP A 677 17.41 -95.85 24.42
N VAL A 678 17.70 -95.16 23.30
CA VAL A 678 16.86 -94.07 22.78
C VAL A 678 15.46 -94.57 22.42
N GLN A 679 15.35 -95.74 21.79
CA GLN A 679 14.05 -96.31 21.38
C GLN A 679 13.16 -96.69 22.56
N SER A 680 13.75 -97.19 23.65
CA SER A 680 12.99 -97.57 24.84
C SER A 680 12.31 -96.40 25.56
N GLN A 681 12.72 -95.17 25.25
CA GLN A 681 12.28 -93.95 25.93
C GLN A 681 11.40 -93.04 25.06
N LEU A 682 11.16 -93.41 23.80
CA LEU A 682 10.25 -92.71 22.90
C LEU A 682 8.80 -93.12 23.14
N VAL A 683 7.90 -92.15 23.10
CA VAL A 683 6.46 -92.35 23.17
C VAL A 683 5.81 -91.80 21.90
N THR A 684 5.12 -92.64 21.14
CA THR A 684 4.42 -92.21 19.93
C THR A 684 3.04 -91.66 20.29
N VAL A 685 2.75 -90.42 19.87
CA VAL A 685 1.45 -89.75 20.04
C VAL A 685 1.11 -89.06 18.72
N ASP A 686 -0.10 -89.24 18.18
CA ASP A 686 -0.58 -88.55 16.97
C ASP A 686 0.43 -88.49 15.78
N ASN A 687 1.01 -89.63 15.42
CA ASN A 687 2.00 -89.78 14.34
C ASN A 687 3.32 -88.98 14.53
N ILE A 688 3.61 -88.51 15.74
CA ILE A 688 4.93 -88.01 16.14
C ILE A 688 5.53 -88.90 17.23
N ASP A 689 6.84 -89.11 17.17
CA ASP A 689 7.56 -89.73 18.28
C ASP A 689 8.00 -88.63 19.24
N VAL A 690 7.81 -88.83 20.54
CA VAL A 690 8.11 -87.83 21.56
C VAL A 690 9.16 -88.38 22.51
N LEU A 691 10.23 -87.61 22.72
CA LEU A 691 11.21 -87.86 23.76
C LEU A 691 10.97 -86.86 24.91
N PRO A 692 10.19 -87.25 25.94
CA PRO A 692 9.85 -86.36 27.05
C PRO A 692 11.08 -86.10 27.93
N ALA A 693 11.03 -85.06 28.76
CA ALA A 693 12.15 -84.74 29.65
C ALA A 693 12.44 -85.87 30.65
N GLY A 694 11.38 -86.51 31.16
CA GLY A 694 11.46 -87.55 32.18
C GLY A 694 11.51 -86.98 33.60
N THR A 695 11.89 -87.81 34.58
CA THR A 695 11.99 -87.39 35.97
C THR A 695 13.28 -86.59 36.21
N PRO A 696 13.24 -85.50 37.02
CA PRO A 696 14.42 -84.67 37.26
C PRO A 696 15.57 -85.48 37.87
N SER A 697 16.74 -85.41 37.23
CA SER A 697 18.00 -85.95 37.77
C SER A 697 18.55 -85.07 38.90
N GLN A 698 19.41 -85.62 39.78
CA GLN A 698 20.14 -84.82 40.78
C GLN A 698 21.25 -83.94 40.17
N VAL A 699 21.58 -84.13 38.89
CA VAL A 699 22.60 -83.34 38.17
C VAL A 699 21.96 -82.07 37.58
N HIS A 700 22.68 -80.95 37.64
CA HIS A 700 22.19 -79.69 37.08
C HIS A 700 21.96 -79.78 35.55
N PRO A 701 20.83 -79.25 35.03
CA PRO A 701 20.49 -79.30 33.61
C PRO A 701 21.58 -78.79 32.66
N SER A 702 22.26 -77.70 33.00
CA SER A 702 23.33 -77.12 32.17
C SER A 702 24.51 -78.07 31.96
N ASP A 703 24.86 -78.85 32.99
CA ASP A 703 25.96 -79.82 32.90
C ASP A 703 25.58 -81.00 32.01
N LEU A 704 24.32 -81.44 32.05
CA LEU A 704 23.82 -82.51 31.20
C LEU A 704 23.77 -82.13 29.71
N LEU A 705 23.41 -80.87 29.41
CA LEU A 705 23.35 -80.36 28.03
C LEU A 705 24.74 -80.16 27.42
N SER A 706 25.78 -80.02 28.25
CA SER A 706 27.18 -79.87 27.79
C SER A 706 27.89 -81.20 27.49
N ARG A 707 27.27 -82.34 27.79
CA ARG A 707 27.87 -83.67 27.58
C ARG A 707 27.79 -84.11 26.13
N ASP A 708 28.78 -84.90 25.71
CA ASP A 708 28.80 -85.56 24.39
C ASP A 708 27.61 -86.52 24.18
N SER A 709 26.95 -86.96 25.26
CA SER A 709 25.73 -87.77 25.19
C SER A 709 24.61 -87.05 24.45
N LEU A 710 24.49 -85.72 24.55
CA LEU A 710 23.50 -84.95 23.78
C LEU A 710 23.78 -85.01 22.28
N VAL A 711 25.06 -84.85 21.90
CA VAL A 711 25.50 -84.93 20.49
C VAL A 711 25.21 -86.32 19.92
N GLN A 712 25.52 -87.38 20.68
CA GLN A 712 25.28 -88.77 20.28
C GLN A 712 23.78 -89.06 20.12
N VAL A 713 22.94 -88.65 21.08
CA VAL A 713 21.48 -88.84 21.01
C VAL A 713 20.88 -88.10 19.81
N LEU A 714 21.22 -86.83 19.61
CA LEU A 714 20.72 -86.07 18.47
C LEU A 714 21.22 -86.63 17.13
N THR A 715 22.44 -87.15 17.06
CA THR A 715 22.98 -87.82 15.85
C THR A 715 22.20 -89.10 15.53
N LEU A 716 21.90 -89.91 16.54
CA LEU A 716 21.07 -91.12 16.39
C LEU A 716 19.65 -90.79 15.95
N LEU A 717 19.07 -89.68 16.45
CA LEU A 717 17.75 -89.20 16.01
C LEU A 717 17.78 -88.64 14.58
N LYS A 718 18.80 -87.84 14.21
CA LYS A 718 19.00 -87.30 12.86
C LYS A 718 19.10 -88.40 11.77
N ALA A 719 19.63 -89.57 12.13
CA ALA A 719 19.76 -90.70 11.22
C ALA A 719 18.43 -91.41 10.91
N ARG A 720 17.45 -91.37 11.84
CA ARG A 720 16.19 -92.11 11.76
C ARG A 720 14.98 -91.25 11.40
N TYR A 721 15.00 -89.98 11.75
CA TYR A 721 13.91 -89.04 11.53
C TYR A 721 14.24 -88.04 10.42
N ASP A 722 13.21 -87.59 9.71
CA ASP A 722 13.32 -86.53 8.71
C ASP A 722 13.49 -85.17 9.38
N TYR A 723 12.81 -84.95 10.50
CA TYR A 723 12.94 -83.74 11.32
C TYR A 723 13.00 -84.06 12.82
N VAL A 724 13.88 -83.36 13.52
CA VAL A 724 14.03 -83.38 14.98
C VAL A 724 13.64 -81.99 15.49
N VAL A 725 12.47 -81.87 16.12
CA VAL A 725 12.00 -80.61 16.72
C VAL A 725 12.38 -80.61 18.19
N ILE A 726 13.12 -79.60 18.62
CA ILE A 726 13.60 -79.45 19.99
C ILE A 726 12.83 -78.32 20.66
N ASP A 727 12.14 -78.60 21.77
CA ASP A 727 11.67 -77.57 22.69
C ASP A 727 12.81 -77.19 23.62
N GLY A 728 13.32 -75.96 23.49
CA GLY A 728 14.44 -75.46 24.28
C GLY A 728 14.00 -74.51 25.39
N PRO A 729 14.83 -74.31 26.44
CA PRO A 729 14.53 -73.33 27.48
C PRO A 729 14.48 -71.90 26.91
N ALA A 730 13.86 -70.98 27.67
CA ALA A 730 13.83 -69.57 27.32
C ALA A 730 15.23 -68.95 27.44
N MET A 731 15.59 -68.07 26.48
CA MET A 731 16.93 -67.47 26.38
C MET A 731 17.25 -66.50 27.52
N ALA A 732 16.26 -65.75 28.04
CA ALA A 732 16.53 -64.76 29.08
C ALA A 732 17.06 -65.44 30.36
N GLY A 733 18.34 -65.18 30.66
CA GLY A 733 19.00 -65.63 31.88
C GLY A 733 19.58 -67.05 31.87
N ASN A 734 19.55 -67.77 30.74
CA ASN A 734 20.03 -69.16 30.66
C ASN A 734 21.00 -69.38 29.48
N SER A 735 22.20 -69.91 29.74
CA SER A 735 23.15 -70.33 28.70
C SER A 735 22.76 -71.63 27.99
N ASP A 736 21.81 -72.37 28.57
CA ASP A 736 21.37 -73.70 28.12
C ASP A 736 20.88 -73.70 26.67
N THR A 737 20.14 -72.66 26.26
CA THR A 737 19.62 -72.53 24.89
C THR A 737 20.75 -72.39 23.86
N LEU A 738 21.84 -71.70 24.21
CA LEU A 738 22.99 -71.53 23.32
C LEU A 738 23.75 -72.84 23.12
N GLN A 739 23.83 -73.68 24.16
CA GLN A 739 24.44 -75.01 24.04
C GLN A 739 23.60 -75.94 23.14
N ILE A 740 22.28 -75.96 23.33
CA ILE A 740 21.35 -76.72 22.48
C ILE A 740 21.42 -76.20 21.03
N ALA A 741 21.53 -74.89 20.84
CA ALA A 741 21.63 -74.26 19.54
C ALA A 741 22.86 -74.74 18.74
N THR A 742 23.96 -75.15 19.39
CA THR A 742 25.13 -75.70 18.68
C THR A 742 24.84 -77.00 17.91
N GLN A 743 23.78 -77.73 18.30
CA GLN A 743 23.38 -78.99 17.67
C GLN A 743 22.17 -78.84 16.72
N ALA A 744 21.59 -77.64 16.69
CA ALA A 744 20.44 -77.30 15.85
C ALA A 744 20.89 -76.71 14.51
N ASP A 745 20.16 -77.03 13.45
CA ASP A 745 20.46 -76.53 12.11
C ASP A 745 19.70 -75.22 11.82
N ALA A 746 18.53 -75.02 12.44
CA ALA A 746 17.78 -73.76 12.38
C ALA A 746 17.02 -73.46 13.68
N THR A 747 16.75 -72.18 13.94
CA THR A 747 16.08 -71.72 15.15
C THR A 747 14.79 -70.96 14.86
N CYS A 748 13.68 -71.45 15.38
CA CYS A 748 12.38 -70.77 15.39
C CYS A 748 12.21 -70.01 16.71
N PHE A 749 12.41 -68.70 16.68
CA PHE A 749 12.28 -67.82 17.84
C PHE A 749 10.87 -67.25 17.95
N ILE A 750 10.23 -67.44 19.09
CA ILE A 750 8.84 -67.02 19.29
C ILE A 750 8.80 -65.64 19.92
N VAL A 751 8.08 -64.74 19.25
CA VAL A 751 7.84 -63.37 19.70
C VAL A 751 6.37 -63.26 20.10
N LYS A 752 6.10 -63.07 21.39
CA LYS A 752 4.74 -62.93 21.89
C LYS A 752 4.33 -61.45 21.95
N ALA A 753 3.16 -61.16 21.37
CA ALA A 753 2.58 -59.81 21.36
C ALA A 753 2.42 -59.25 22.79
N ASP A 754 2.81 -57.98 22.98
CA ASP A 754 2.79 -57.21 24.24
C ASP A 754 3.59 -57.82 25.40
N HIS A 755 4.40 -58.85 25.14
CA HIS A 755 5.27 -59.51 26.13
C HIS A 755 6.75 -59.33 25.80
N THR A 756 7.18 -59.74 24.60
CA THR A 756 8.59 -59.66 24.17
C THR A 756 9.03 -58.21 23.92
N ALA A 757 10.20 -57.83 24.42
CA ALA A 757 10.75 -56.48 24.25
C ALA A 757 11.34 -56.28 22.84
N LYS A 758 11.18 -55.08 22.27
CA LYS A 758 11.76 -54.73 20.95
C LYS A 758 13.29 -54.83 20.94
N ALA A 759 13.91 -54.55 22.08
CA ALA A 759 15.35 -54.67 22.27
C ALA A 759 15.87 -56.11 22.09
N VAL A 760 15.09 -57.12 22.49
CA VAL A 760 15.49 -58.53 22.37
C VAL A 760 15.47 -58.97 20.91
N VAL A 761 14.42 -58.61 20.17
CA VAL A 761 14.34 -58.88 18.72
C VAL A 761 15.54 -58.28 17.98
N LYS A 762 15.92 -57.04 18.33
CA LYS A 762 17.09 -56.36 17.78
C LYS A 762 18.41 -57.01 18.18
N ALA A 763 18.51 -57.52 19.41
CA ALA A 763 19.71 -58.21 19.90
C ALA A 763 19.91 -59.55 19.16
N ILE A 764 18.85 -60.30 18.90
CA ILE A 764 18.91 -61.58 18.18
C ILE A 764 19.41 -61.39 16.74
N ASP A 765 18.88 -60.39 16.02
CA ASP A 765 19.34 -60.05 14.67
C ASP A 765 20.83 -59.62 14.66
N LYS A 766 21.22 -58.76 15.60
CA LYS A 766 22.59 -58.20 15.66
C LYS A 766 23.65 -59.22 16.11
N GLU A 767 23.35 -60.03 17.13
CA GLU A 767 24.34 -60.93 17.72
C GLU A 767 24.51 -62.23 16.94
N SER A 768 23.51 -62.67 16.16
CA SER A 768 23.55 -63.87 15.31
C SER A 768 24.10 -65.13 16.01
N ARG A 769 23.89 -65.26 17.33
CA ARG A 769 24.38 -66.38 18.16
C ARG A 769 23.61 -67.69 17.96
N LEU A 770 22.49 -67.65 17.24
CA LEU A 770 21.61 -68.77 16.97
C LEU A 770 21.63 -69.11 15.48
N PRO A 771 21.72 -70.39 15.10
CA PRO A 771 21.80 -70.81 13.71
C PRO A 771 20.47 -70.54 12.99
N HIS A 772 20.55 -69.94 11.79
CA HIS A 772 19.45 -69.69 10.86
C HIS A 772 18.14 -69.27 11.56
N THR A 773 18.18 -68.14 12.26
CA THR A 773 17.07 -67.70 13.12
C THR A 773 15.90 -67.12 12.32
N MET A 774 14.68 -67.53 12.68
CA MET A 774 13.44 -67.09 12.08
C MET A 774 12.40 -66.76 13.17
N PHE A 775 11.58 -65.74 12.96
CA PHE A 775 10.59 -65.33 13.95
C PHE A 775 9.21 -65.93 13.70
N ILE A 776 8.56 -66.41 14.76
CA ILE A 776 7.13 -66.76 14.79
C ILE A 776 6.42 -65.75 15.68
N TYR A 777 5.48 -64.99 15.12
CA TYR A 777 4.74 -63.98 15.88
C TYR A 777 3.47 -64.59 16.48
N ASN A 778 3.42 -64.70 17.81
CA ASN A 778 2.33 -65.31 18.56
C ASN A 778 1.34 -64.25 19.06
N LEU A 779 0.10 -64.29 18.56
CA LEU A 779 -0.99 -63.33 18.84
C LEU A 779 -2.13 -64.00 19.60
N ILE A 780 -2.21 -63.77 20.92
CA ILE A 780 -3.15 -64.48 21.78
C ILE A 780 -4.56 -63.84 21.80
N ASP A 781 -4.73 -62.56 21.46
CA ASP A 781 -6.06 -61.94 21.52
C ASP A 781 -6.30 -60.82 20.50
N MET A 782 -7.12 -61.13 19.48
CA MET A 782 -7.62 -60.15 18.49
C MET A 782 -9.15 -60.01 18.51
N SER A 783 -9.84 -60.63 19.49
CA SER A 783 -11.32 -60.63 19.58
C SER A 783 -11.93 -59.21 19.64
N LYS A 784 -11.19 -58.22 20.15
CA LYS A 784 -11.67 -56.83 20.27
C LYS A 784 -11.43 -55.93 19.06
N LYS A 785 -10.89 -56.43 17.93
CA LYS A 785 -10.48 -55.57 16.78
C LYS A 785 -11.34 -55.66 15.51
N LYS A 786 -12.28 -56.62 15.37
CA LYS A 786 -13.11 -56.77 14.15
C LYS A 786 -14.07 -55.60 13.89
N ASN A 787 -14.56 -54.89 14.91
CA ASN A 787 -15.45 -53.72 14.76
C ASN A 787 -14.77 -52.45 14.20
N LYS A 788 -13.48 -52.50 13.85
CA LYS A 788 -12.72 -51.34 13.32
C LYS A 788 -12.67 -51.25 11.80
N PHE A 789 -13.12 -52.29 11.08
CA PHE A 789 -13.06 -52.32 9.62
C PHE A 789 -14.14 -51.43 8.96
N LEU A 790 -15.37 -51.40 9.50
CA LEU A 790 -16.42 -50.47 9.05
C LEU A 790 -16.08 -49.00 9.35
N TYR A 791 -15.40 -48.73 10.47
CA TYR A 791 -15.01 -47.38 10.87
C TYR A 791 -13.90 -46.80 9.97
N LYS A 792 -13.04 -47.67 9.40
CA LYS A 792 -11.99 -47.29 8.45
C LYS A 792 -12.55 -46.72 7.14
N GLN A 793 -13.63 -47.28 6.61
CA GLN A 793 -14.20 -46.81 5.34
C GLN A 793 -14.94 -45.47 5.49
N VAL A 794 -15.68 -45.27 6.58
CA VAL A 794 -16.42 -44.01 6.85
C VAL A 794 -15.47 -42.84 7.10
N LEU A 795 -14.35 -43.07 7.80
CA LEU A 795 -13.37 -42.03 8.13
C LEU A 795 -12.45 -41.68 6.93
N MET A 796 -12.13 -42.66 6.08
CA MET A 796 -11.40 -42.44 4.83
C MET A 796 -12.22 -41.59 3.86
N LEU A 797 -13.53 -41.83 3.79
CA LEU A 797 -14.47 -41.04 2.98
C LEU A 797 -14.64 -39.61 3.50
N LEU A 798 -14.63 -39.41 4.83
CA LEU A 798 -14.64 -38.09 5.45
C LEU A 798 -13.34 -37.30 5.22
N SER A 799 -12.18 -37.97 5.26
CA SER A 799 -10.88 -37.32 4.98
C SER A 799 -10.72 -36.95 3.51
N PHE A 800 -11.27 -37.77 2.60
CA PHE A 800 -11.27 -37.51 1.16
C PHE A 800 -12.10 -36.27 0.80
N VAL A 801 -13.23 -36.05 1.49
CA VAL A 801 -14.06 -34.84 1.34
C VAL A 801 -13.36 -33.58 1.86
N LEU A 802 -12.54 -33.69 2.92
CA LEU A 802 -11.76 -32.57 3.46
C LEU A 802 -10.56 -32.18 2.58
N VAL A 803 -9.91 -33.14 1.91
CA VAL A 803 -8.77 -32.87 1.01
C VAL A 803 -9.21 -32.17 -0.28
N LEU A 804 -10.45 -32.37 -0.73
CA LEU A 804 -11.04 -31.65 -1.87
C LEU A 804 -11.31 -30.15 -1.60
N SER A 805 -11.04 -29.66 -0.38
CA SER A 805 -11.19 -28.25 0.01
C SER A 805 -9.89 -27.43 -0.06
N SER A 806 -8.79 -27.97 -0.60
CA SER A 806 -7.53 -27.23 -0.70
C SER A 806 -7.51 -26.31 -1.92
N CYS A 807 -7.75 -25.01 -1.71
CA CYS A 807 -7.61 -23.99 -2.73
C CYS A 807 -6.13 -23.78 -3.10
N SER A 808 -5.84 -23.89 -4.40
CA SER A 808 -4.58 -23.45 -5.01
C SER A 808 -4.38 -21.94 -4.78
N VAL A 809 -3.22 -21.56 -4.23
CA VAL A 809 -2.83 -20.16 -4.04
C VAL A 809 -2.37 -19.60 -5.39
N LYS A 810 -3.18 -18.75 -6.02
CA LYS A 810 -2.78 -18.04 -7.24
C LYS A 810 -1.84 -16.89 -6.92
N LYS A 811 -0.90 -16.63 -7.82
CA LYS A 811 0.23 -15.70 -7.65
C LYS A 811 -0.24 -14.25 -7.75
N PHE A 812 0.24 -13.37 -6.85
CA PHE A 812 -0.24 -11.98 -6.70
C PHE A 812 0.75 -10.88 -7.13
N ALA A 813 2.01 -11.19 -7.43
CA ALA A 813 3.04 -10.19 -7.71
C ALA A 813 3.12 -9.76 -9.18
N TYR A 814 3.37 -8.47 -9.43
CA TYR A 814 3.70 -7.90 -10.74
C TYR A 814 5.09 -8.33 -11.23
N LEU A 815 5.33 -8.27 -12.55
CA LEU A 815 6.67 -8.31 -13.18
C LEU A 815 7.56 -9.49 -12.74
N GLN A 816 7.00 -10.69 -12.67
CA GLN A 816 7.76 -11.91 -12.38
C GLN A 816 8.70 -12.23 -13.55
N GLY A 817 9.96 -12.55 -13.23
CA GLY A 817 10.97 -12.90 -14.23
C GLY A 817 11.74 -11.72 -14.85
N ALA A 818 11.62 -10.52 -14.27
CA ALA A 818 12.31 -9.31 -14.75
C ALA A 818 13.85 -9.45 -14.84
N ASP A 819 14.46 -10.30 -14.01
CA ASP A 819 15.92 -10.52 -13.99
C ASP A 819 16.49 -11.15 -15.27
N LYS A 820 15.62 -11.68 -16.15
CA LYS A 820 16.01 -12.41 -17.38
C LYS A 820 15.69 -11.66 -18.66
N ILE A 821 15.21 -10.42 -18.58
CA ILE A 821 14.71 -9.66 -19.74
C ILE A 821 15.75 -8.65 -20.20
N ASP A 822 16.09 -8.73 -21.48
CA ASP A 822 17.00 -7.79 -22.13
C ASP A 822 16.24 -6.50 -22.50
N LEU A 823 16.43 -5.45 -21.68
CA LEU A 823 15.75 -4.16 -21.79
C LEU A 823 16.20 -3.33 -23.01
N ASN A 824 17.24 -3.78 -23.73
CA ASN A 824 17.81 -3.05 -24.87
C ASN A 824 17.10 -3.33 -26.21
N LYS A 825 16.03 -4.14 -26.23
CA LYS A 825 15.23 -4.44 -27.44
C LYS A 825 14.14 -3.42 -27.76
N GLN A 826 14.11 -2.25 -27.10
CA GLN A 826 13.18 -1.17 -27.49
C GLN A 826 13.56 -0.58 -28.85
N SER A 827 12.93 -1.10 -29.89
CA SER A 827 12.87 -0.50 -31.22
C SER A 827 12.00 0.76 -31.19
N ALA A 828 12.64 1.90 -31.47
CA ALA A 828 12.10 3.25 -31.67
C ALA A 828 11.34 3.85 -30.47
N LEU A 829 11.71 5.08 -30.10
CA LEU A 829 10.86 5.93 -29.27
C LEU A 829 9.46 5.97 -29.91
N TYR A 830 8.45 5.53 -29.17
CA TYR A 830 7.07 5.54 -29.65
C TYR A 830 6.57 6.99 -29.63
N ASP A 831 6.50 7.63 -30.80
CA ASP A 831 5.91 8.95 -30.96
C ASP A 831 4.42 8.81 -31.31
N ALA A 832 3.57 9.46 -30.52
CA ALA A 832 2.14 9.48 -30.76
C ALA A 832 1.83 10.15 -32.11
N ARG A 833 1.04 9.48 -32.95
CA ARG A 833 0.58 10.00 -34.24
C ARG A 833 -0.78 10.66 -34.09
N ILE A 834 -0.98 11.77 -34.81
CA ILE A 834 -2.24 12.51 -34.81
C ILE A 834 -3.34 11.66 -35.45
N MET A 835 -4.45 11.50 -34.74
CA MET A 835 -5.63 10.75 -35.18
C MET A 835 -6.83 11.67 -35.47
N PRO A 836 -7.81 11.21 -36.26
CA PRO A 836 -9.08 11.94 -36.41
C PRO A 836 -9.75 12.19 -35.06
N LYS A 837 -10.40 13.36 -34.90
CA LYS A 837 -11.04 13.85 -33.67
C LYS A 837 -10.09 14.29 -32.54
N ASP A 838 -8.78 14.29 -32.77
CA ASP A 838 -7.84 14.94 -31.85
C ASP A 838 -8.03 16.46 -31.84
N GLN A 839 -7.79 17.07 -30.69
CA GLN A 839 -7.74 18.53 -30.56
C GLN A 839 -6.28 18.95 -30.42
N LEU A 840 -5.79 19.72 -31.39
CA LEU A 840 -4.44 20.24 -31.42
C LEU A 840 -4.46 21.71 -31.05
N ASN A 841 -3.62 22.11 -30.11
CA ASN A 841 -3.33 23.50 -29.81
C ASN A 841 -2.06 23.90 -30.56
N ILE A 842 -2.19 24.81 -31.51
CA ILE A 842 -1.08 25.22 -32.39
C ILE A 842 -0.86 26.71 -32.18
N HIS A 843 0.37 27.08 -31.81
CA HIS A 843 0.78 28.47 -31.61
C HIS A 843 2.01 28.81 -32.43
N VAL A 844 1.96 29.96 -33.09
CA VAL A 844 3.07 30.53 -33.86
C VAL A 844 3.64 31.71 -33.08
N TYR A 845 4.93 31.65 -32.76
CA TYR A 845 5.67 32.72 -32.10
C TYR A 845 6.65 33.35 -33.09
N THR A 846 6.75 34.67 -33.10
CA THR A 846 7.70 35.47 -33.91
C THR A 846 8.36 36.53 -33.04
N ILE A 847 9.44 37.16 -33.52
CA ILE A 847 10.18 38.19 -32.76
C ILE A 847 9.29 39.42 -32.59
N ASN A 848 8.53 39.77 -33.63
CA ASN A 848 7.46 40.76 -33.55
C ASN A 848 6.09 40.08 -33.40
N ALA A 849 5.42 40.28 -32.26
CA ALA A 849 4.11 39.70 -31.98
C ALA A 849 3.04 40.04 -33.03
N GLY A 850 3.14 41.21 -33.68
CA GLY A 850 2.24 41.64 -34.75
C GLY A 850 2.28 40.74 -35.99
N ALA A 851 3.44 40.18 -36.32
CA ALA A 851 3.63 39.31 -37.49
C ALA A 851 3.01 37.90 -37.32
N ALA A 852 2.87 37.43 -36.09
CA ALA A 852 2.21 36.16 -35.79
C ALA A 852 0.68 36.26 -35.64
N THR A 853 0.13 37.47 -35.43
CA THR A 853 -1.32 37.68 -35.25
C THR A 853 -2.21 37.12 -36.37
N PRO A 854 -1.80 37.11 -37.66
CA PRO A 854 -2.65 36.57 -38.72
C PRO A 854 -2.69 35.02 -38.78
N PHE A 855 -1.69 34.36 -38.18
CA PHE A 855 -1.57 32.89 -38.15
C PHE A 855 -2.17 32.26 -36.90
N ASN A 856 -2.26 33.01 -35.80
CA ASN A 856 -2.97 32.62 -34.59
C ASN A 856 -4.44 33.08 -34.69
N MET A 857 -5.43 32.24 -34.35
CA MET A 857 -6.85 32.66 -34.40
C MET A 857 -7.11 33.80 -33.40
N GLY A 858 -7.19 35.04 -33.88
CA GLY A 858 -7.66 36.17 -33.06
C GLY A 858 -9.09 35.93 -32.58
N SER A 859 -9.34 36.18 -31.29
CA SER A 859 -10.70 36.31 -30.77
C SER A 859 -11.40 37.41 -31.54
N VAL A 860 -12.42 37.07 -32.31
CA VAL A 860 -13.33 38.05 -32.90
C VAL A 860 -14.08 38.68 -31.73
N ASN A 861 -13.66 39.88 -31.33
CA ASN A 861 -14.44 40.75 -30.45
C ASN A 861 -15.81 40.96 -31.10
N ALA A 862 -16.83 40.29 -30.57
CA ALA A 862 -18.21 40.64 -30.84
C ALA A 862 -18.43 42.08 -30.38
N THR A 863 -18.80 42.95 -31.31
CA THR A 863 -19.28 44.30 -31.06
C THR A 863 -20.53 44.23 -30.18
N SER A 864 -20.37 44.38 -28.87
CA SER A 864 -21.48 44.56 -27.94
C SER A 864 -21.71 46.04 -27.67
N SER A 865 -22.81 46.53 -28.23
CA SER A 865 -23.56 47.70 -27.80
C SER A 865 -23.65 47.84 -26.27
N THR A 866 -23.56 49.10 -25.83
CA THR A 866 -23.93 49.66 -24.52
C THR A 866 -25.13 49.00 -23.85
N MET A 867 -24.95 48.41 -22.66
CA MET A 867 -25.70 48.73 -21.42
C MET A 867 -25.29 47.82 -20.23
N GLY A 868 -24.86 48.48 -19.14
CA GLY A 868 -24.98 48.09 -17.73
C GLY A 868 -24.88 46.61 -17.31
N GLY A 869 -23.69 46.19 -16.89
CA GLY A 869 -23.46 44.97 -16.12
C GLY A 869 -21.97 44.63 -16.11
N ALA A 870 -21.33 44.69 -14.93
CA ALA A 870 -19.90 44.39 -14.78
C ALA A 870 -19.63 42.91 -15.07
N ALA A 871 -19.27 42.61 -16.32
CA ALA A 871 -18.76 41.33 -16.76
C ALA A 871 -17.23 41.38 -16.77
N ASN A 872 -16.63 40.42 -16.07
CA ASN A 872 -15.20 40.17 -15.98
C ASN A 872 -14.52 40.16 -17.35
N LEU A 873 -13.60 41.09 -17.56
CA LEU A 873 -12.64 41.05 -18.66
C LEU A 873 -11.42 40.22 -18.23
N SER A 874 -11.63 38.91 -18.05
CA SER A 874 -10.51 37.98 -18.14
C SER A 874 -10.02 38.01 -19.58
N THR A 875 -8.78 38.44 -19.82
CA THR A 875 -8.04 38.11 -21.03
C THR A 875 -7.86 36.59 -21.05
N ALA A 876 -8.91 35.88 -21.43
CA ALA A 876 -8.82 34.52 -21.88
C ALA A 876 -8.04 34.58 -23.19
N THR A 877 -6.73 34.34 -23.11
CA THR A 877 -6.03 33.65 -24.18
C THR A 877 -6.78 32.33 -24.36
N GLY A 878 -7.82 32.32 -25.19
CA GLY A 878 -8.58 31.11 -25.47
C GLY A 878 -7.59 30.08 -25.96
N ASN A 879 -7.55 28.92 -25.31
CA ASN A 879 -6.86 27.75 -25.86
C ASN A 879 -7.40 27.52 -27.27
N GLN A 880 -6.59 27.88 -28.27
CA GLN A 880 -6.95 27.76 -29.67
C GLN A 880 -6.83 26.29 -30.05
N ASN A 881 -7.94 25.56 -30.00
CA ASN A 881 -7.98 24.13 -30.26
C ASN A 881 -8.50 23.86 -31.68
N TYR A 882 -7.64 23.29 -32.53
CA TYR A 882 -7.97 22.80 -33.86
C TYR A 882 -8.44 21.34 -33.76
N LEU A 883 -9.69 21.08 -34.13
CA LEU A 883 -10.23 19.73 -34.21
C LEU A 883 -9.82 19.07 -35.54
N VAL A 884 -9.18 17.90 -35.46
CA VAL A 884 -8.85 17.09 -36.65
C VAL A 884 -10.12 16.45 -37.18
N SER A 885 -10.47 16.75 -38.44
CA SER A 885 -11.67 16.22 -39.10
C SER A 885 -11.52 14.72 -39.43
N ASN A 886 -12.63 14.05 -39.76
CA ASN A 886 -12.61 12.62 -40.13
C ASN A 886 -11.78 12.32 -41.40
N ASP A 887 -11.58 13.32 -42.27
CA ASP A 887 -10.69 13.25 -43.44
C ASP A 887 -9.21 13.51 -43.10
N GLY A 888 -8.91 13.74 -41.80
CA GLY A 888 -7.57 13.95 -41.28
C GLY A 888 -7.01 15.36 -41.49
N THR A 889 -7.87 16.34 -41.78
CA THR A 889 -7.47 17.73 -42.02
C THR A 889 -7.85 18.68 -40.88
N ILE A 890 -7.06 19.74 -40.69
CA ILE A 890 -7.40 20.90 -39.85
C ILE A 890 -7.49 22.15 -40.72
N ASN A 891 -8.35 23.10 -40.34
CA ASN A 891 -8.47 24.39 -41.01
C ASN A 891 -7.61 25.43 -40.29
N PHE A 892 -6.43 25.73 -40.82
CA PHE A 892 -5.45 26.64 -40.23
C PHE A 892 -5.53 28.03 -40.87
N PRO A 893 -5.45 29.14 -40.11
CA PRO A 893 -5.53 30.49 -40.66
C PRO A 893 -4.48 30.73 -41.75
N ILE A 894 -4.86 31.41 -42.83
CA ILE A 894 -4.05 31.73 -44.02
C ILE A 894 -3.65 30.50 -44.86
N LEU A 895 -3.25 29.39 -44.23
CA LEU A 895 -2.85 28.16 -44.91
C LEU A 895 -4.03 27.28 -45.36
N GLY A 896 -5.23 27.53 -44.87
CA GLY A 896 -6.44 26.78 -45.21
C GLY A 896 -6.43 25.35 -44.68
N ARG A 897 -7.01 24.41 -45.43
CA ARG A 897 -7.09 22.99 -45.02
C ARG A 897 -5.73 22.31 -45.17
N ILE A 898 -5.16 21.85 -44.07
CA ILE A 898 -3.90 21.09 -44.03
C ILE A 898 -4.15 19.69 -43.47
N LYS A 899 -3.54 18.67 -44.10
CA LYS A 899 -3.64 17.27 -43.67
C LYS A 899 -2.62 17.00 -42.58
N VAL A 900 -3.08 16.57 -41.42
CA VAL A 900 -2.24 16.33 -40.22
C VAL A 900 -2.31 14.88 -39.72
N VAL A 901 -3.26 14.08 -40.22
CA VAL A 901 -3.42 12.68 -39.81
C VAL A 901 -2.17 11.83 -40.12
N GLY A 902 -1.74 11.04 -39.14
CA GLY A 902 -0.61 10.13 -39.27
C GLY A 902 0.76 10.78 -39.05
N LEU A 903 0.87 12.11 -38.99
CA LEU A 903 2.09 12.82 -38.64
C LEU A 903 2.36 12.74 -37.13
N THR A 904 3.63 12.74 -36.75
CA THR A 904 4.02 13.05 -35.37
C THR A 904 3.88 14.54 -35.10
N LYS A 905 3.94 14.94 -33.83
CA LYS A 905 3.94 16.35 -33.45
C LYS A 905 5.06 17.13 -34.14
N ASP A 906 6.28 16.61 -34.09
CA ASP A 906 7.46 17.27 -34.64
C ASP A 906 7.38 17.37 -36.17
N GLU A 907 6.91 16.31 -36.84
CA GLU A 907 6.64 16.34 -38.29
C GLU A 907 5.55 17.36 -38.65
N CYS A 908 4.55 17.55 -37.77
CA CYS A 908 3.49 18.54 -37.94
C CYS A 908 3.99 19.97 -37.71
N GLU A 909 4.82 20.19 -36.69
CA GLU A 909 5.49 21.47 -36.43
C GLU A 909 6.36 21.89 -37.62
N ASP A 910 7.19 20.98 -38.12
CA ASP A 910 8.07 21.21 -39.27
C ASP A 910 7.27 21.49 -40.54
N MET A 911 6.21 20.71 -40.80
CA MET A 911 5.33 20.93 -41.95
C MET A 911 4.65 22.31 -41.90
N ILE A 912 4.17 22.73 -40.74
CA ILE A 912 3.52 24.03 -40.58
C ILE A 912 4.56 25.16 -40.69
N LEU A 913 5.74 24.99 -40.09
CA LEU A 913 6.84 25.95 -40.18
C LEU A 913 7.28 26.17 -41.64
N GLU A 914 7.47 25.09 -42.41
CA GLU A 914 7.83 25.17 -43.83
C GLU A 914 6.78 25.92 -44.65
N LYS A 915 5.50 25.70 -44.36
CA LYS A 915 4.38 26.39 -45.05
C LYS A 915 4.20 27.84 -44.63
N ILE A 916 4.63 28.25 -43.43
CA ILE A 916 4.52 29.64 -42.95
C ILE A 916 5.69 30.50 -43.43
N ARG A 917 6.90 29.94 -43.59
CA ARG A 917 8.12 30.66 -44.01
C ARG A 917 7.94 31.61 -45.21
N PRO A 918 7.23 31.24 -46.31
CA PRO A 918 7.04 32.12 -47.46
C PRO A 918 6.22 33.38 -47.18
N TYR A 919 5.46 33.40 -46.09
CA TYR A 919 4.58 34.50 -45.71
C TYR A 919 5.17 35.43 -44.64
N MET A 920 6.42 35.19 -44.22
CA MET A 920 7.14 35.99 -43.22
C MET A 920 8.44 36.59 -43.79
N ALA A 921 8.86 37.74 -43.28
CA ALA A 921 10.13 38.36 -43.68
C ALA A 921 11.33 37.51 -43.22
N GLU A 922 12.43 37.49 -43.99
CA GLU A 922 13.64 36.70 -43.65
C GLU A 922 14.26 37.04 -42.28
N SER A 923 13.98 38.23 -41.74
CA SER A 923 14.41 38.67 -40.41
C SER A 923 13.61 38.03 -39.27
N GLU A 924 12.42 37.49 -39.54
CA GLU A 924 11.58 36.82 -38.54
C GLU A 924 11.98 35.35 -38.43
N ARG A 925 12.15 34.85 -37.20
CA ARG A 925 12.40 33.43 -36.92
C ARG A 925 11.16 32.81 -36.27
N PRO A 926 10.18 32.34 -37.06
CA PRO A 926 8.98 31.75 -36.51
C PRO A 926 9.29 30.44 -35.76
N ILE A 927 8.63 30.26 -34.62
CA ILE A 927 8.62 29.01 -33.85
C ILE A 927 7.17 28.54 -33.80
N VAL A 928 6.91 27.33 -34.28
CA VAL A 928 5.59 26.71 -34.23
C VAL A 928 5.62 25.67 -33.11
N THR A 929 4.64 25.71 -32.21
CA THR A 929 4.46 24.68 -31.18
C THR A 929 3.09 24.03 -31.34
N VAL A 930 3.07 22.69 -31.42
CA VAL A 930 1.86 21.88 -31.49
C VAL A 930 1.73 21.08 -30.20
N ARG A 931 0.59 21.18 -29.52
CA ARG A 931 0.30 20.41 -28.30
C ARG A 931 -1.05 19.72 -28.42
N GLN A 932 -1.15 18.47 -27.99
CA GLN A 932 -2.44 17.79 -27.95
C GLN A 932 -3.22 18.23 -26.70
N ALA A 933 -4.44 18.73 -26.89
CA ALA A 933 -5.24 19.35 -25.84
C ALA A 933 -6.17 18.37 -25.10
N ASN A 934 -6.48 17.20 -25.71
CA ASN A 934 -7.54 16.30 -25.24
C ASN A 934 -7.08 14.85 -24.97
N TYR A 935 -5.83 14.61 -24.56
CA TYR A 935 -5.34 13.25 -24.31
C TYR A 935 -5.96 12.64 -23.03
N SER A 936 -6.84 11.64 -23.20
CA SER A 936 -7.55 10.96 -22.12
C SER A 936 -7.64 9.45 -22.37
N ILE A 937 -7.55 8.69 -21.29
CA ILE A 937 -7.67 7.23 -21.27
C ILE A 937 -8.77 6.82 -20.28
N THR A 938 -9.34 5.62 -20.42
CA THR A 938 -10.39 5.15 -19.52
C THR A 938 -10.00 3.84 -18.86
N VAL A 939 -10.06 3.77 -17.53
CA VAL A 939 -9.77 2.55 -16.76
C VAL A 939 -11.06 2.06 -16.08
N LEU A 940 -11.40 0.80 -16.32
CA LEU A 940 -12.65 0.16 -15.89
C LEU A 940 -12.40 -1.22 -15.26
N GLY A 941 -13.39 -1.71 -14.53
CA GLY A 941 -13.35 -3.04 -13.93
C GLY A 941 -12.85 -3.01 -12.49
N GLU A 942 -12.08 -4.02 -12.10
CA GLU A 942 -11.67 -4.26 -10.72
C GLU A 942 -10.43 -3.46 -10.30
N VAL A 943 -10.61 -2.13 -10.23
CA VAL A 943 -9.60 -1.15 -9.82
C VAL A 943 -10.10 -0.26 -8.68
N GLY A 944 -9.22 0.44 -7.97
CA GLY A 944 -9.58 1.28 -6.82
C GLY A 944 -10.54 2.44 -7.13
N ALA A 945 -10.39 3.06 -8.30
CA ALA A 945 -11.19 4.19 -8.78
C ALA A 945 -11.38 4.11 -10.31
N PRO A 946 -12.43 3.40 -10.79
CA PRO A 946 -12.73 3.34 -12.22
C PRO A 946 -13.22 4.69 -12.75
N GLY A 947 -12.73 5.11 -13.91
CA GLY A 947 -13.06 6.40 -14.51
C GLY A 947 -12.17 6.79 -15.69
N THR A 948 -12.46 7.94 -16.28
CA THR A 948 -11.63 8.54 -17.33
C THR A 948 -10.56 9.43 -16.70
N ILE A 949 -9.32 9.20 -17.11
CA ILE A 949 -8.13 9.91 -16.63
C ILE A 949 -7.68 10.87 -17.74
N GLN A 950 -7.56 12.15 -17.38
CA GLN A 950 -6.98 13.17 -18.26
C GLN A 950 -5.45 13.13 -18.14
N VAL A 951 -4.77 12.89 -19.25
CA VAL A 951 -3.32 12.70 -19.28
C VAL A 951 -2.67 14.01 -19.74
N SER A 952 -2.01 14.71 -18.82
CA SER A 952 -1.33 15.98 -19.15
C SER A 952 0.03 15.79 -19.81
N ARG A 953 0.57 14.56 -19.81
CA ARG A 953 1.87 14.20 -20.41
C ARG A 953 1.65 13.60 -21.80
N GLU A 954 2.66 13.67 -22.66
CA GLU A 954 2.57 13.17 -24.03
C GLU A 954 2.52 11.62 -24.12
N LYS A 955 2.81 10.91 -23.03
CA LYS A 955 2.69 9.45 -22.92
C LYS A 955 2.24 9.02 -21.52
N ILE A 956 1.52 7.91 -21.47
CA ILE A 956 1.20 7.20 -20.22
C ILE A 956 1.34 5.70 -20.46
N ASN A 957 2.00 5.01 -19.54
CA ASN A 957 2.06 3.55 -19.57
C ASN A 957 0.90 2.92 -18.77
N ILE A 958 0.66 1.62 -18.99
CA ILE A 958 -0.43 0.90 -18.32
C ILE A 958 -0.32 0.95 -16.79
N TYR A 959 0.90 0.88 -16.23
CA TYR A 959 1.10 0.93 -14.78
C TYR A 959 0.78 2.31 -14.19
N GLU A 960 1.17 3.38 -14.86
CA GLU A 960 0.86 4.76 -14.47
C GLU A 960 -0.64 5.02 -14.52
N ALA A 961 -1.33 4.49 -15.53
CA ALA A 961 -2.77 4.56 -15.63
C ALA A 961 -3.48 3.80 -14.51
N LEU A 962 -3.01 2.59 -14.19
CA LEU A 962 -3.53 1.81 -13.06
C LEU A 962 -3.26 2.49 -11.72
N ALA A 963 -2.07 3.08 -11.53
CA ALA A 963 -1.73 3.83 -10.32
C ALA A 963 -2.65 5.06 -10.14
N GLN A 964 -2.93 5.79 -11.21
CA GLN A 964 -3.89 6.90 -11.20
C GLN A 964 -5.34 6.44 -10.98
N ALA A 965 -5.67 5.21 -11.40
CA ALA A 965 -6.95 4.55 -11.13
C ALA A 965 -7.01 3.83 -9.76
N GLY A 966 -6.06 4.03 -8.86
CA GLY A 966 -6.07 3.42 -7.52
C GLY A 966 -5.66 1.94 -7.46
N ASP A 967 -4.92 1.47 -8.47
CA ASP A 967 -4.39 0.11 -8.65
C ASP A 967 -5.45 -1.00 -8.75
N LEU A 968 -5.06 -2.22 -9.14
CA LEU A 968 -5.93 -3.40 -9.14
C LEU A 968 -6.27 -3.81 -7.70
N THR A 969 -7.55 -4.07 -7.43
CA THR A 969 -7.94 -4.59 -6.11
C THR A 969 -7.47 -6.05 -5.92
N VAL A 970 -7.60 -6.57 -4.70
CA VAL A 970 -7.32 -7.99 -4.38
C VAL A 970 -8.16 -8.96 -5.23
N TYR A 971 -9.29 -8.50 -5.77
CA TYR A 971 -10.16 -9.30 -6.64
C TYR A 971 -9.85 -9.16 -8.13
N GLY A 972 -8.96 -8.24 -8.53
CA GLY A 972 -8.60 -8.02 -9.93
C GLY A 972 -7.62 -9.08 -10.43
N ILE A 973 -7.91 -9.67 -11.58
CA ILE A 973 -7.05 -10.70 -12.17
C ILE A 973 -5.96 -10.04 -13.03
N ARG A 974 -4.70 -10.12 -12.58
CA ARG A 974 -3.52 -9.47 -13.21
C ARG A 974 -3.12 -10.07 -14.57
N ASP A 975 -3.45 -11.33 -14.84
CA ASP A 975 -3.19 -12.01 -16.12
C ASP A 975 -4.32 -11.84 -17.16
N ARG A 976 -5.41 -11.13 -16.79
CA ARG A 976 -6.58 -10.89 -17.64
C ARG A 976 -6.99 -9.43 -17.65
N VAL A 977 -6.08 -8.59 -18.12
CA VAL A 977 -6.37 -7.18 -18.37
C VAL A 977 -6.57 -6.97 -19.86
N LYS A 978 -7.73 -6.43 -20.24
CA LYS A 978 -8.08 -6.17 -21.63
C LYS A 978 -7.80 -4.72 -21.97
N LEU A 979 -6.98 -4.48 -22.98
CA LEU A 979 -6.82 -3.17 -23.60
C LEU A 979 -7.69 -3.13 -24.86
N ILE A 980 -8.62 -2.19 -24.91
CA ILE A 980 -9.46 -1.92 -26.07
C ILE A 980 -8.90 -0.68 -26.75
N ARG A 981 -8.40 -0.83 -27.97
CA ARG A 981 -7.74 0.22 -28.75
C ARG A 981 -8.44 0.41 -30.10
N GLU A 982 -8.58 1.65 -30.52
CA GLU A 982 -9.12 1.99 -31.85
C GLU A 982 -7.98 2.17 -32.84
N ASN A 983 -8.01 1.44 -33.95
CA ASN A 983 -7.01 1.58 -35.02
C ASN A 983 -7.31 2.82 -35.89
N ALA A 984 -6.36 3.20 -36.75
CA ALA A 984 -6.48 4.36 -37.66
C ALA A 984 -7.71 4.32 -38.60
N ASN A 985 -8.35 3.16 -38.77
CA ASN A 985 -9.55 2.97 -39.57
C ASN A 985 -10.86 3.10 -38.75
N GLY A 986 -10.79 3.35 -37.45
CA GLY A 986 -11.94 3.44 -36.55
C GLY A 986 -12.46 2.09 -36.01
N GLU A 987 -11.76 0.99 -36.27
CA GLU A 987 -12.10 -0.35 -35.77
C GLU A 987 -11.49 -0.59 -34.38
N ARG A 988 -12.25 -1.18 -33.46
CA ARG A 988 -11.81 -1.48 -32.09
C ARG A 988 -11.24 -2.89 -31.98
N GLU A 989 -10.00 -3.00 -31.56
CA GLU A 989 -9.32 -4.26 -31.23
C GLU A 989 -9.24 -4.47 -29.72
N ILE A 990 -9.27 -5.74 -29.29
CA ILE A 990 -9.14 -6.12 -27.87
C ILE A 990 -7.85 -6.94 -27.71
N HIS A 991 -6.89 -6.37 -26.99
CA HIS A 991 -5.61 -6.99 -26.65
C HIS A 991 -5.64 -7.49 -25.22
N MET A 992 -5.29 -8.76 -25.00
CA MET A 992 -5.17 -9.32 -23.65
C MET A 992 -3.74 -9.12 -23.15
N LEU A 993 -3.62 -8.56 -21.96
CA LEU A 993 -2.37 -8.19 -21.32
C LEU A 993 -2.22 -8.96 -20.01
N ASP A 994 -1.04 -9.56 -19.83
CA ASP A 994 -0.61 -10.15 -18.56
C ASP A 994 0.35 -9.19 -17.85
N LEU A 995 -0.13 -8.52 -16.79
CA LEU A 995 0.66 -7.60 -15.98
C LEU A 995 1.64 -8.32 -15.05
N SER A 996 1.52 -9.64 -14.91
CA SER A 996 2.38 -10.47 -14.07
C SER A 996 3.67 -10.83 -14.78
N ASP A 997 3.69 -10.86 -16.11
CA ASP A 997 4.87 -11.13 -16.93
C ASP A 997 5.66 -9.83 -17.18
N ALA A 998 6.95 -9.83 -16.85
CA ALA A 998 7.81 -8.67 -17.08
C ALA A 998 8.04 -8.35 -18.57
N ASN A 999 7.75 -9.28 -19.48
CA ASN A 999 7.89 -9.06 -20.93
C ASN A 999 6.84 -8.07 -21.51
N ILE A 1000 5.83 -7.71 -20.72
CA ILE A 1000 4.87 -6.67 -21.10
C ILE A 1000 5.54 -5.31 -21.35
N MET A 1001 6.68 -5.02 -20.74
CA MET A 1001 7.43 -3.77 -20.96
C MET A 1001 7.99 -3.66 -22.39
N ASN A 1002 8.18 -4.79 -23.07
CA ASN A 1002 8.61 -4.85 -24.48
C ASN A 1002 7.43 -4.92 -25.45
N SER A 1003 6.20 -4.94 -24.95
CA SER A 1003 5.00 -5.03 -25.78
C SER A 1003 4.73 -3.69 -26.50
N PRO A 1004 4.31 -3.69 -27.77
CA PRO A 1004 3.87 -2.48 -28.47
C PRO A 1004 2.61 -1.85 -27.85
N TYR A 1005 1.94 -2.56 -26.94
CA TYR A 1005 0.77 -2.11 -26.20
C TYR A 1005 1.09 -1.55 -24.81
N PHE A 1006 2.37 -1.47 -24.42
CA PHE A 1006 2.79 -1.01 -23.10
C PHE A 1006 2.41 0.47 -22.84
N TYR A 1007 2.57 1.31 -23.86
CA TYR A 1007 2.13 2.70 -23.86
C TYR A 1007 0.71 2.78 -24.40
N MET A 1008 -0.15 3.53 -23.69
CA MET A 1008 -1.53 3.72 -24.09
C MET A 1008 -1.68 4.87 -25.08
N GLN A 1009 -2.69 4.79 -25.93
CA GLN A 1009 -3.05 5.77 -26.95
C GLN A 1009 -4.30 6.53 -26.53
N GLN A 1010 -4.59 7.59 -27.28
CA GLN A 1010 -5.77 8.41 -27.07
C GLN A 1010 -7.04 7.55 -27.16
N ASN A 1011 -7.96 7.73 -26.21
CA ASN A 1011 -9.21 6.96 -26.08
C ASN A 1011 -9.05 5.46 -25.79
N ASP A 1012 -7.86 4.98 -25.39
CA ASP A 1012 -7.69 3.59 -24.95
C ASP A 1012 -8.57 3.29 -23.72
N ILE A 1013 -9.17 2.09 -23.71
CA ILE A 1013 -9.95 1.59 -22.58
C ILE A 1013 -9.25 0.38 -21.98
N LEU A 1014 -8.80 0.49 -20.73
CA LEU A 1014 -8.22 -0.60 -19.97
C LEU A 1014 -9.29 -1.22 -19.06
N TYR A 1015 -9.60 -2.50 -19.24
CA TYR A 1015 -10.60 -3.22 -18.45
C TYR A 1015 -9.97 -4.38 -17.67
N VAL A 1016 -10.10 -4.34 -16.34
CA VAL A 1016 -9.60 -5.37 -15.43
C VAL A 1016 -10.71 -6.36 -15.10
N GLU A 1017 -10.52 -7.64 -15.42
CA GLU A 1017 -11.51 -8.68 -15.10
C GLU A 1017 -11.56 -8.98 -13.59
N PRO A 1018 -12.77 -9.09 -12.99
CA PRO A 1018 -12.91 -9.51 -11.60
C PRO A 1018 -12.78 -11.04 -11.46
N SER A 1019 -12.23 -11.45 -10.32
CA SER A 1019 -12.09 -12.85 -9.91
C SER A 1019 -13.43 -13.59 -9.86
N ILE A 1020 -13.36 -14.91 -10.05
CA ILE A 1020 -14.52 -15.81 -9.95
C ILE A 1020 -15.20 -15.69 -8.58
N VAL A 1021 -14.42 -15.44 -7.52
CA VAL A 1021 -14.92 -15.25 -6.14
C VAL A 1021 -15.81 -14.00 -6.05
N LYS A 1022 -15.39 -12.88 -6.66
CA LYS A 1022 -16.22 -11.66 -6.70
C LYS A 1022 -17.44 -11.80 -7.61
N LYS A 1023 -17.33 -12.53 -8.73
CA LYS A 1023 -18.48 -12.86 -9.60
C LYS A 1023 -19.51 -13.76 -8.89
N GLN A 1024 -19.07 -14.67 -8.02
CA GLN A 1024 -19.94 -15.59 -7.29
C GLN A 1024 -20.52 -15.00 -5.99
N GLN A 1025 -19.93 -13.94 -5.43
CA GLN A 1025 -20.46 -13.27 -4.23
C GLN A 1025 -21.83 -12.59 -4.48
N GLY A 1026 -22.21 -12.38 -5.76
CA GLY A 1026 -23.56 -11.99 -6.16
C GLY A 1026 -24.58 -13.13 -6.23
N ASN A 1027 -24.14 -14.40 -6.18
CA ASN A 1027 -25.02 -15.57 -6.16
C ASN A 1027 -25.20 -16.07 -4.72
N ILE A 1028 -26.37 -15.78 -4.16
CA ILE A 1028 -26.80 -16.15 -2.79
C ILE A 1028 -26.64 -17.65 -2.50
N VAL A 1029 -26.73 -18.50 -3.53
CA VAL A 1029 -26.78 -19.96 -3.42
C VAL A 1029 -25.49 -20.58 -2.86
N THR A 1030 -24.29 -20.10 -3.21
CA THR A 1030 -23.03 -20.71 -2.75
C THR A 1030 -22.65 -20.33 -1.32
N SER A 1031 -23.00 -19.11 -0.88
CA SER A 1031 -22.74 -18.65 0.50
C SER A 1031 -23.60 -19.37 1.55
N LEU A 1032 -24.75 -19.92 1.14
CA LEU A 1032 -25.67 -20.66 2.00
C LEU A 1032 -25.41 -22.18 1.97
N VAL A 1033 -25.11 -22.76 0.80
CA VAL A 1033 -24.98 -24.22 0.65
C VAL A 1033 -23.76 -24.79 1.37
N ILE A 1034 -22.61 -24.08 1.39
CA ILE A 1034 -21.39 -24.56 2.06
C ILE A 1034 -21.56 -24.65 3.60
N PRO A 1035 -22.09 -23.63 4.30
CA PRO A 1035 -22.36 -23.74 5.74
C PRO A 1035 -23.52 -24.70 6.06
N LEU A 1036 -24.55 -24.81 5.20
CA LEU A 1036 -25.65 -25.76 5.44
C LEU A 1036 -25.17 -27.22 5.35
N THR A 1037 -24.38 -27.53 4.33
CA THR A 1037 -23.87 -28.90 4.10
C THR A 1037 -22.86 -29.31 5.17
N THR A 1038 -21.97 -28.40 5.60
CA THR A 1038 -21.04 -28.67 6.72
C THR A 1038 -21.76 -28.84 8.06
N SER A 1039 -22.86 -28.11 8.28
CA SER A 1039 -23.71 -28.27 9.46
C SER A 1039 -24.48 -29.58 9.44
N LEU A 1040 -25.02 -30.00 8.28
CA LEU A 1040 -25.71 -31.28 8.10
C LEU A 1040 -24.77 -32.49 8.29
N VAL A 1041 -23.53 -32.40 7.82
CA VAL A 1041 -22.51 -33.44 8.03
C VAL A 1041 -22.10 -33.52 9.51
N SER A 1042 -21.95 -32.37 10.18
CA SER A 1042 -21.66 -32.34 11.62
C SER A 1042 -22.82 -32.86 12.46
N PHE A 1043 -24.06 -32.54 12.07
CA PHE A 1043 -25.27 -32.98 12.76
C PHE A 1043 -25.54 -34.48 12.56
N SER A 1044 -25.30 -35.01 11.35
CA SER A 1044 -25.38 -36.45 11.10
C SER A 1044 -24.28 -37.23 11.81
N ALA A 1045 -23.06 -36.68 11.90
CA ALA A 1045 -22.00 -37.25 12.74
C ALA A 1045 -22.38 -37.27 14.23
N LEU A 1046 -23.06 -36.22 14.72
CA LEU A 1046 -23.56 -36.12 16.10
C LEU A 1046 -24.70 -37.11 16.37
N LEU A 1047 -25.65 -37.26 15.45
CA LEU A 1047 -26.72 -38.25 15.55
C LEU A 1047 -26.18 -39.69 15.56
N ILE A 1048 -25.20 -39.99 14.72
CA ILE A 1048 -24.55 -41.31 14.71
C ILE A 1048 -23.75 -41.55 16.01
N ALA A 1049 -23.23 -40.50 16.64
CA ALA A 1049 -22.56 -40.60 17.94
C ALA A 1049 -23.53 -40.75 19.13
N ILE A 1050 -24.78 -40.30 18.98
CA ILE A 1050 -25.81 -40.40 20.03
C ILE A 1050 -26.57 -41.73 19.95
N PHE A 1051 -26.74 -42.30 18.75
CA PHE A 1051 -27.46 -43.57 18.53
C PHE A 1051 -26.56 -44.83 18.53
N LYS A 1052 -25.31 -44.71 19.02
CA LYS A 1052 -24.34 -45.80 19.23
C LYS A 1052 -23.90 -45.83 20.69
#